data_AF-A0A448W310-F1
#
_entry.id   AF-A0A448W310-F1
#
_cell.length_a   1.000
_cell.length_b   1.000
_cell.length_c   1.000
_cell.angle_alpha   90.00
_cell.angle_beta   90.00
_cell.angle_gamma   90.00
#
_symmetry.space_group_name_H-M   'P 1'
#
loop_
_entity.id
_entity.type
_entity.pdbx_description
1 polymer ?
#
loop_
_entity_poly.entity_id
_entity_poly.type
_entity_poly.pdbx_seq_one_letter_code
_entity_poly.pdbx_strand_id
1 'polypeptide(L)'
;MKKLKKLTSLLFLFCCLCFCLILFPQTARAGSLTPTAQDNLNVRLRRTSDLIPVSGGYMRVFHQKNSVGVEYYDNDLKIRSKRKINMELPLWGGFYAGSDGYYLVEGQTNNKENDSAEVIRVIRYDTNWNRNGAAAITSNPKLFGGEVRTPFDYGCVEMTESNGKLYVVTGHEGYVDPSVGQGHQGFLMAEIDQATMKGKIVSCDLWHSFAQYIKSQGSYLYVLEQSEGSRCTKLSRYDSTTLACTTIELLPYGGSHTSVWALACYASVDGMAVSSDSVLCVGTSIDQSKYDKVSENTPHNLYLSVTPMSDFSEKATTTRKLTNFTGGGKSFAGVKITKINDNRFMISWEEYVSDDNKKNSSANDPLSSSTLHYLFVDGKGKSLSKEFTTAAPISDCQPVVKDSRVVYYASNSNTLNFYSINSDNGKADKKTYHIAGDNATWNFKNGILTISGYGPLSISTEENHRYPVSSTKGWFSFSSDSSWKAIKNQIRKVIIKPGITSISERAFVYLPELKEVDIQKGVTKIGKEAFAYCNKLSRINMPDTVKSIGTDAVWCGYYWSDSSHAYFCKIHAPYGSYAVTYAKKNNISYACNISDAAITGIKKTYTYTGSDIKPVPTVTLGKAKLSGINDYHVTYRNNKKAGTATLKIIGDNHFYGTITLNFQITPAATPKPQTAKTFRDAYNVYTVNTTGTSVALKGPRSRNTVTAKIPATVKANGKTYKVTAIAANAFKNCKNLKQVTISGNITSIGAGAFQGCTSLRTVKIGSRVSAIGTKAFCDCKALTSVTIQTGRLTSKSSGKYIFTRAGQNNYKKLTVKVPASRLSSYKKLFQSQGLSTQARVIK
;
A
#
# COMPACT_ATOMS: atom_id res chain seq x y z
N MET A 1 19.31 87.10 70.61
CA MET A 1 20.09 88.06 69.77
C MET A 1 20.10 87.47 68.35
N LYS A 2 19.72 88.17 67.26
CA LYS A 2 20.36 89.34 66.61
C LYS A 2 21.85 89.06 66.36
N LYS A 3 22.40 88.95 65.13
CA LYS A 3 21.91 89.10 63.73
C LYS A 3 22.32 87.82 62.94
N LEU A 4 22.01 87.54 61.67
CA LEU A 4 21.71 88.37 60.50
C LEU A 4 20.84 87.60 59.48
N LYS A 5 19.86 88.28 58.84
CA LYS A 5 19.10 87.81 57.66
C LYS A 5 19.18 88.91 56.58
N LYS A 6 18.97 88.56 55.31
CA LYS A 6 19.40 89.26 54.06
C LYS A 6 20.89 88.97 53.75
N LEU A 7 21.33 88.79 52.50
CA LEU A 7 20.63 88.56 51.20
C LEU A 7 20.28 87.05 51.06
N THR A 8 19.43 86.49 50.18
CA THR A 8 18.44 86.91 49.14
C THR A 8 18.89 87.54 47.80
N SER A 9 18.10 87.30 46.74
CA SER A 9 18.17 87.99 45.42
C SER A 9 19.43 87.81 44.56
N LEU A 10 19.75 86.57 44.15
CA LEU A 10 20.11 86.31 42.74
C LEU A 10 20.02 84.83 42.34
N LEU A 11 20.38 83.90 43.25
CA LEU A 11 20.61 82.49 42.90
C LEU A 11 19.38 81.56 42.94
N PHE A 12 18.16 82.10 42.96
CA PHE A 12 16.91 81.32 43.03
C PHE A 12 16.05 81.41 41.74
N LEU A 13 16.69 81.71 40.61
CA LEU A 13 16.05 81.80 39.29
C LEU A 13 16.36 80.60 38.36
N PHE A 14 17.00 79.55 38.87
CA PHE A 14 17.49 78.42 38.05
C PHE A 14 17.00 77.02 38.47
N CYS A 15 16.18 76.91 39.52
CA CYS A 15 15.67 75.63 40.03
C CYS A 15 14.13 75.51 40.05
N CYS A 16 13.38 76.47 39.49
CA CYS A 16 11.91 76.50 39.50
C CYS A 16 11.31 76.45 38.08
N LEU A 17 11.94 75.66 37.20
CA LEU A 17 11.46 75.40 35.83
C LEU A 17 11.23 73.90 35.54
N CYS A 18 11.24 73.07 36.59
CA CYS A 18 10.82 71.67 36.59
C CYS A 18 9.66 71.49 37.56
N PHE A 19 8.67 70.67 37.19
CA PHE A 19 7.39 70.43 37.89
C PHE A 19 6.44 71.65 38.01
N CYS A 20 5.59 71.86 36.98
CA CYS A 20 4.12 71.88 37.11
C CYS A 20 3.37 72.26 35.80
N LEU A 21 3.21 71.28 34.88
CA LEU A 21 2.15 71.21 33.85
C LEU A 21 1.80 69.72 33.75
N ILE A 22 0.61 69.21 34.08
CA ILE A 22 -0.77 69.53 33.66
C ILE A 22 -1.05 69.12 32.20
N LEU A 23 -1.46 67.84 32.08
CA LEU A 23 -2.50 67.25 31.22
C LEU A 23 -2.54 67.48 29.69
N PHE A 24 -2.95 66.40 29.00
CA PHE A 24 -3.29 66.27 27.58
C PHE A 24 -2.11 66.30 26.59
N PRO A 25 -2.28 65.65 25.41
CA PRO A 25 -1.39 64.54 25.08
C PRO A 25 -0.13 64.98 24.34
N GLN A 26 1.01 64.41 24.75
CA GLN A 26 2.12 64.24 23.82
C GLN A 26 1.71 63.23 22.75
N THR A 27 1.23 63.73 21.61
CA THR A 27 1.26 63.00 20.35
C THR A 27 2.73 62.71 20.03
N ALA A 28 3.20 61.51 20.35
CA ALA A 28 4.53 61.06 19.97
C ALA A 28 4.65 61.20 18.44
N ARG A 29 5.51 62.12 17.99
CA ARG A 29 5.72 62.38 16.56
C ARG A 29 6.16 61.09 15.87
N ALA A 30 5.66 60.84 14.67
CA ALA A 30 5.99 59.66 13.88
C ALA A 30 7.47 59.71 13.42
N GLY A 31 8.38 59.32 14.32
CA GLY A 31 9.82 59.29 14.11
C GLY A 31 10.25 58.04 13.34
N SER A 32 10.03 58.05 12.01
CA SER A 32 10.73 57.24 11.01
C SER A 32 11.14 55.81 11.43
N LEU A 33 10.17 54.95 11.70
CA LEU A 33 10.39 53.51 11.70
C LEU A 33 10.26 52.96 10.26
N THR A 34 11.22 53.31 9.40
CA THR A 34 11.72 52.46 8.28
C THR A 34 12.07 51.08 8.82
N PRO A 35 11.69 49.98 8.10
CA PRO A 35 12.60 48.30 6.95
C PRO A 35 13.91 47.54 7.21
N THR A 36 13.80 46.38 7.87
CA THR A 36 14.71 45.21 7.86
C THR A 36 14.21 44.16 6.81
N ALA A 37 15.00 43.14 6.37
CA ALA A 37 14.74 42.17 5.26
C ALA A 37 15.10 40.66 5.56
N GLN A 38 14.16 39.68 5.57
CA GLN A 38 14.31 38.38 6.30
C GLN A 38 14.56 37.31 5.27
N ASP A 39 15.78 37.39 4.77
CA ASP A 39 16.62 36.30 4.33
C ASP A 39 15.83 35.03 3.96
N ASN A 40 15.31 35.04 2.74
CA ASN A 40 14.54 33.96 2.15
C ASN A 40 15.46 32.78 1.76
N LEU A 41 16.38 32.36 2.65
CA LEU A 41 17.43 31.32 2.51
C LEU A 41 16.98 29.98 1.90
N ASN A 42 15.68 29.78 1.74
CA ASN A 42 15.09 28.70 0.98
C ASN A 42 15.04 29.04 -0.52
N VAL A 43 16.14 28.73 -1.21
CA VAL A 43 16.24 28.65 -2.68
C VAL A 43 15.24 27.60 -3.21
N ARG A 44 13.97 28.01 -3.38
CA ARG A 44 12.87 27.18 -3.86
C ARG A 44 11.94 28.01 -4.73
N LEU A 45 11.92 27.69 -6.03
CA LEU A 45 10.99 28.25 -7.02
C LEU A 45 9.54 28.18 -6.51
N ARG A 46 8.88 29.33 -6.34
CA ARG A 46 7.50 29.40 -5.81
C ARG A 46 6.43 28.83 -6.77
N ARG A 47 6.81 28.43 -7.98
CA ARG A 47 5.94 27.92 -9.07
C ARG A 47 6.61 26.76 -9.81
N THR A 48 6.39 25.54 -9.31
CA THR A 48 6.85 24.29 -9.95
C THR A 48 5.80 23.67 -10.87
N SER A 49 4.61 24.29 -10.99
CA SER A 49 3.51 23.76 -11.79
C SER A 49 2.45 24.78 -12.17
N ASP A 50 1.67 24.41 -13.19
CA ASP A 50 0.63 25.21 -13.82
C ASP A 50 -0.62 24.40 -14.18
N LEU A 51 -1.75 25.10 -14.20
CA LEU A 51 -3.03 24.63 -14.71
C LEU A 51 -3.54 25.67 -15.73
N ILE A 52 -3.98 25.22 -16.90
CA ILE A 52 -4.30 26.07 -18.04
C ILE A 52 -5.68 25.65 -18.59
N PRO A 53 -6.66 26.56 -18.70
CA PRO A 53 -7.91 26.26 -19.40
C PRO A 53 -7.62 26.01 -20.89
N VAL A 54 -8.13 24.90 -21.43
CA VAL A 54 -8.09 24.60 -22.87
C VAL A 54 -9.50 24.28 -23.36
N SER A 55 -9.76 24.38 -24.67
CA SER A 55 -11.10 24.23 -25.27
C SER A 55 -11.91 23.06 -24.67
N GLY A 56 -11.37 21.83 -24.73
CA GLY A 56 -12.03 20.63 -24.21
C GLY A 56 -11.94 20.38 -22.69
N GLY A 57 -11.25 21.23 -21.92
CA GLY A 57 -10.99 20.97 -20.49
C GLY A 57 -9.85 21.79 -19.91
N TYR A 58 -8.82 21.11 -19.40
CA TYR A 58 -7.66 21.71 -18.75
C TYR A 58 -6.37 20.98 -19.15
N MET A 59 -5.27 21.72 -19.29
CA MET A 59 -3.91 21.16 -19.34
C MET A 59 -3.22 21.48 -18.02
N ARG A 60 -2.54 20.49 -17.43
CA ARG A 60 -1.65 20.65 -16.28
C ARG A 60 -0.20 20.44 -16.74
N VAL A 61 0.71 21.30 -16.31
CA VAL A 61 2.15 21.19 -16.57
C VAL A 61 2.88 21.23 -15.24
N PHE A 62 3.86 20.36 -15.01
CA PHE A 62 4.59 20.31 -13.73
C PHE A 62 6.01 19.77 -13.86
N HIS A 63 6.90 20.32 -13.06
CA HIS A 63 8.28 19.87 -12.93
C HIS A 63 8.37 18.47 -12.28
N GLN A 64 9.16 17.59 -12.90
CA GLN A 64 9.71 16.37 -12.31
C GLN A 64 11.24 16.44 -12.43
N LYS A 65 11.98 15.72 -11.57
CA LYS A 65 13.44 15.87 -11.37
C LYS A 65 14.34 16.14 -12.61
N ASN A 66 14.04 15.55 -13.76
CA ASN A 66 14.79 15.72 -15.02
C ASN A 66 13.86 15.96 -16.24
N SER A 67 12.61 16.38 -16.01
CA SER A 67 11.56 16.31 -17.04
C SER A 67 10.28 17.06 -16.68
N VAL A 68 9.53 17.48 -17.69
CA VAL A 68 8.21 18.11 -17.52
C VAL A 68 7.11 17.07 -17.71
N GLY A 69 6.24 16.93 -16.71
CA GLY A 69 4.99 16.19 -16.81
C GLY A 69 3.89 17.06 -17.40
N VAL A 70 3.16 16.54 -18.38
CA VAL A 70 2.00 17.22 -19.00
C VAL A 70 0.80 16.27 -18.95
N GLU A 71 -0.31 16.74 -18.39
CA GLU A 71 -1.55 15.97 -18.24
C GLU A 71 -2.73 16.76 -18.80
N TYR A 72 -3.50 16.16 -19.71
CA TYR A 72 -4.73 16.76 -20.24
C TYR A 72 -5.95 16.15 -19.55
N TYR A 73 -6.89 17.00 -19.19
CA TYR A 73 -8.15 16.66 -18.54
C TYR A 73 -9.32 17.25 -19.34
N ASP A 74 -10.50 16.63 -19.23
CA ASP A 74 -11.75 17.20 -19.76
C ASP A 74 -12.41 18.20 -18.77
N ASN A 75 -13.59 18.72 -19.13
CA ASN A 75 -14.39 19.61 -18.25
C ASN A 75 -14.86 18.93 -16.96
N ASP A 76 -14.99 17.59 -16.92
CA ASP A 76 -15.21 16.83 -15.68
C ASP A 76 -13.91 16.67 -14.86
N LEU A 77 -12.80 17.29 -15.30
CA LEU A 77 -11.45 17.11 -14.77
C LEU A 77 -10.97 15.65 -14.85
N LYS A 78 -11.54 14.79 -15.70
CA LYS A 78 -11.10 13.39 -15.90
C LYS A 78 -9.90 13.40 -16.84
N ILE A 79 -8.85 12.67 -16.48
CA ILE A 79 -7.62 12.62 -17.28
C ILE A 79 -7.87 11.92 -18.63
N ARG A 80 -7.35 12.51 -19.71
CA ARG A 80 -7.54 12.09 -21.11
C ARG A 80 -6.26 11.63 -21.77
N SER A 81 -5.13 12.27 -21.47
CA SER A 81 -3.80 11.86 -21.94
C SER A 81 -2.71 12.37 -21.02
N LYS A 82 -1.52 11.76 -21.12
CA LYS A 82 -0.29 12.21 -20.48
C LYS A 82 0.83 12.31 -21.51
N ARG A 83 1.75 13.26 -21.33
CA ARG A 83 3.01 13.35 -22.05
C ARG A 83 4.13 13.65 -21.05
N LYS A 84 5.34 13.22 -21.39
CA LYS A 84 6.58 13.59 -20.71
C LYS A 84 7.49 14.30 -21.69
N ILE A 85 8.00 15.47 -21.31
CA ILE A 85 9.06 16.19 -22.03
C ILE A 85 10.35 16.00 -21.22
N ASN A 86 11.48 15.70 -21.85
CA ASN A 86 12.77 15.74 -21.16
C ASN A 86 13.25 17.19 -21.12
N MET A 87 13.78 17.64 -19.99
CA MET A 87 14.43 18.95 -19.90
C MET A 87 15.78 18.91 -20.62
N GLU A 88 16.17 20.04 -21.21
CA GLU A 88 17.44 20.21 -21.91
C GLU A 88 18.54 20.77 -20.99
N LEU A 89 18.15 21.56 -19.98
CA LEU A 89 19.03 22.05 -18.90
C LEU A 89 18.54 21.53 -17.52
N PRO A 90 19.44 21.38 -16.52
CA PRO A 90 19.14 20.72 -15.24
C PRO A 90 18.22 21.47 -14.26
N LEU A 91 18.05 22.79 -14.40
CA LEU A 91 17.20 23.60 -13.50
C LEU A 91 15.88 23.96 -14.18
N TRP A 92 14.78 23.77 -13.47
CA TRP A 92 13.46 24.28 -13.87
C TRP A 92 13.36 25.77 -13.55
N GLY A 93 13.01 26.58 -14.55
CA GLY A 93 12.59 27.97 -14.35
C GLY A 93 11.07 28.08 -14.25
N GLY A 94 10.36 27.77 -15.34
CA GLY A 94 8.91 27.92 -15.40
C GLY A 94 8.28 27.49 -16.72
N PHE A 95 6.95 27.56 -16.79
CA PHE A 95 6.15 27.34 -17.99
C PHE A 95 5.28 28.57 -18.28
N TYR A 96 5.02 28.83 -19.56
CA TYR A 96 4.04 29.83 -19.99
C TYR A 96 3.23 29.32 -21.20
N ALA A 97 1.91 29.50 -21.13
CA ALA A 97 1.01 29.28 -22.25
C ALA A 97 0.87 30.60 -23.02
N GLY A 98 1.55 30.69 -24.15
CA GLY A 98 1.56 31.87 -25.01
C GLY A 98 0.38 31.94 -25.96
N SER A 99 0.25 33.06 -26.66
CA SER A 99 -0.77 33.24 -27.72
C SER A 99 -0.50 32.38 -28.95
N ASP A 100 0.76 31.98 -29.18
CA ASP A 100 1.22 31.30 -30.41
C ASP A 100 1.92 29.95 -30.16
N GLY A 101 1.84 29.41 -28.93
CA GLY A 101 2.51 28.17 -28.54
C GLY A 101 2.69 28.02 -27.03
N TYR A 102 3.63 27.17 -26.63
CA TYR A 102 4.03 26.96 -25.25
C TYR A 102 5.52 27.28 -25.07
N TYR A 103 5.87 27.85 -23.93
CA TYR A 103 7.24 28.19 -23.57
C TYR A 103 7.65 27.47 -22.28
N LEU A 104 8.86 26.91 -22.29
CA LEU A 104 9.56 26.42 -21.11
C LEU A 104 10.81 27.27 -20.87
N VAL A 105 11.05 27.63 -19.62
CA VAL A 105 12.30 28.27 -19.17
C VAL A 105 13.06 27.29 -18.31
N GLU A 106 14.31 27.02 -18.68
CA GLU A 106 15.22 26.08 -18.03
C GLU A 106 16.60 26.73 -17.84
N GLY A 107 17.46 26.18 -16.99
CA GLY A 107 18.76 26.81 -16.71
C GLY A 107 19.84 25.89 -16.11
N GLN A 108 21.04 26.44 -15.94
CA GLN A 108 22.19 25.78 -15.33
C GLN A 108 23.12 26.78 -14.63
N THR A 109 23.88 26.32 -13.63
CA THR A 109 24.80 27.18 -12.89
C THR A 109 26.14 27.38 -13.60
N ASN A 110 26.65 28.60 -13.60
CA ASN A 110 27.95 29.00 -14.13
C ASN A 110 28.98 29.12 -13.01
N ASN A 111 29.27 28.02 -12.32
CA ASN A 111 30.24 27.95 -11.21
C ASN A 111 31.71 28.27 -11.64
N LYS A 112 31.94 28.61 -12.91
CA LYS A 112 33.24 29.00 -13.46
C LYS A 112 33.28 30.48 -13.88
N GLU A 113 32.17 31.20 -13.74
CA GLU A 113 32.07 32.64 -14.00
C GLU A 113 32.57 33.00 -15.42
N ASN A 114 32.19 32.14 -16.38
CA ASN A 114 32.50 32.28 -17.81
C ASN A 114 31.36 33.01 -18.52
N ASP A 115 31.60 34.24 -18.96
CA ASP A 115 30.62 35.08 -19.68
C ASP A 115 29.95 34.35 -20.87
N SER A 116 30.69 33.50 -21.57
CA SER A 116 30.19 32.78 -22.75
C SER A 116 29.35 31.54 -22.42
N ALA A 117 29.14 31.21 -21.14
CA ALA A 117 28.29 30.10 -20.74
C ALA A 117 26.81 30.48 -20.87
N GLU A 118 26.03 29.59 -21.50
CA GLU A 118 24.57 29.62 -21.40
C GLU A 118 24.15 29.28 -19.96
N VAL A 119 23.28 30.09 -19.38
CA VAL A 119 22.74 29.93 -18.02
C VAL A 119 21.22 29.76 -18.00
N ILE A 120 20.51 30.35 -18.96
CA ILE A 120 19.05 30.23 -19.10
C ILE A 120 18.74 29.89 -20.56
N ARG A 121 17.77 29.01 -20.79
CA ARG A 121 17.23 28.69 -22.11
C ARG A 121 15.71 28.86 -22.09
N VAL A 122 15.20 29.56 -23.10
CA VAL A 122 13.76 29.74 -23.33
C VAL A 122 13.38 28.91 -24.55
N ILE A 123 12.74 27.77 -24.35
CA ILE A 123 12.40 26.80 -25.39
C ILE A 123 10.95 27.01 -25.82
N ARG A 124 10.70 27.10 -27.13
CA ARG A 124 9.35 27.24 -27.72
C ARG A 124 8.88 25.92 -28.31
N TYR A 125 7.60 25.64 -28.09
CA TYR A 125 6.86 24.50 -28.64
C TYR A 125 5.56 24.98 -29.30
N ASP A 126 5.05 24.20 -30.26
CA ASP A 126 3.66 24.33 -30.69
C ASP A 126 2.67 23.79 -29.64
N THR A 127 1.38 23.96 -29.87
CA THR A 127 0.32 23.46 -28.96
C THR A 127 0.21 21.94 -28.90
N ASN A 128 0.91 21.22 -29.78
CA ASN A 128 1.06 19.76 -29.79
C ASN A 128 2.36 19.31 -29.11
N TRP A 129 3.09 20.21 -28.45
CA TRP A 129 4.41 19.98 -27.83
C TRP A 129 5.49 19.48 -28.79
N ASN A 130 5.48 19.95 -30.04
CA ASN A 130 6.60 19.86 -30.97
C ASN A 130 7.52 21.08 -30.77
N ARG A 131 8.79 20.86 -30.44
CA ARG A 131 9.78 21.93 -30.26
C ARG A 131 10.02 22.65 -31.59
N ASN A 132 9.81 23.96 -31.63
CA ASN A 132 9.93 24.76 -32.86
C ASN A 132 10.94 25.94 -32.74
N GLY A 133 11.51 26.20 -31.57
CA GLY A 133 12.60 27.15 -31.40
C GLY A 133 13.21 27.16 -30.00
N ALA A 134 14.33 27.86 -29.80
CA ALA A 134 14.87 28.17 -28.48
C ALA A 134 15.77 29.41 -28.52
N ALA A 135 15.74 30.21 -27.45
CA ALA A 135 16.67 31.31 -27.19
C ALA A 135 17.62 30.92 -26.06
N ALA A 136 18.92 31.18 -26.23
CA ALA A 136 19.95 30.96 -25.21
C ALA A 136 20.37 32.29 -24.58
N ILE A 137 20.43 32.33 -23.26
CA ILE A 137 20.83 33.48 -22.45
C ILE A 137 22.16 33.16 -21.76
N THR A 138 23.15 34.03 -21.94
CA THR A 138 24.55 33.84 -21.54
C THR A 138 24.98 34.82 -20.44
N SER A 139 25.92 34.45 -19.57
CA SER A 139 26.46 35.31 -18.50
C SER A 139 27.31 36.53 -18.96
N ASN A 140 27.17 36.98 -20.21
CA ASN A 140 27.96 38.06 -20.79
C ASN A 140 27.15 39.36 -20.78
N PRO A 141 27.51 40.38 -19.97
CA PRO A 141 26.76 41.64 -19.83
C PRO A 141 26.66 42.50 -21.11
N LYS A 142 27.30 42.08 -22.21
CA LYS A 142 27.22 42.71 -23.55
C LYS A 142 26.46 41.86 -24.58
N LEU A 143 25.93 40.70 -24.18
CA LEU A 143 25.11 39.79 -24.99
C LEU A 143 23.73 39.58 -24.34
N PHE A 144 23.34 38.33 -24.06
CA PHE A 144 21.96 37.97 -23.70
C PHE A 144 21.64 37.95 -22.18
N GLY A 145 22.59 38.25 -21.28
CA GLY A 145 22.41 38.16 -19.82
C GLY A 145 23.38 39.08 -19.06
N GLY A 146 23.18 39.28 -17.76
CA GLY A 146 24.15 39.97 -16.89
C GLY A 146 25.29 39.06 -16.44
N GLU A 147 26.04 39.48 -15.43
CA GLU A 147 26.84 38.54 -14.61
C GLU A 147 25.86 37.57 -13.94
N VAL A 148 25.81 36.31 -14.39
CA VAL A 148 24.88 35.31 -13.88
C VAL A 148 25.64 34.04 -13.53
N ARG A 149 25.59 33.67 -12.25
CA ARG A 149 26.20 32.48 -11.65
C ARG A 149 25.16 31.41 -11.35
N THR A 150 24.06 31.79 -10.71
CA THR A 150 22.94 30.89 -10.38
C THR A 150 21.63 31.48 -10.89
N PRO A 151 21.00 30.89 -11.93
CA PRO A 151 19.72 31.38 -12.44
C PRO A 151 18.54 30.95 -11.55
N PHE A 152 17.49 31.76 -11.57
CA PHE A 152 16.23 31.56 -10.83
C PHE A 152 16.35 31.63 -9.30
N ASP A 153 17.47 32.16 -8.80
CA ASP A 153 17.79 32.21 -7.38
C ASP A 153 16.87 33.20 -6.63
N TYR A 154 16.40 32.82 -5.43
CA TYR A 154 15.42 33.54 -4.60
C TYR A 154 14.14 34.06 -5.32
N GLY A 155 13.85 33.57 -6.54
CA GLY A 155 12.89 34.16 -7.46
C GLY A 155 11.65 33.32 -7.80
N CYS A 156 10.74 33.95 -8.53
CA CYS A 156 9.87 33.24 -9.47
C CYS A 156 10.47 33.37 -10.88
N VAL A 157 10.08 32.51 -11.82
CA VAL A 157 10.14 32.85 -13.24
C VAL A 157 8.72 33.21 -13.66
N GLU A 158 8.46 34.49 -13.85
CA GLU A 158 7.17 35.00 -14.35
C GLU A 158 7.33 35.50 -15.78
N MET A 159 6.25 35.35 -16.55
CA MET A 159 6.25 35.58 -18.00
C MET A 159 4.98 36.32 -18.45
N THR A 160 5.13 37.13 -19.50
CA THR A 160 4.01 37.80 -20.19
C THR A 160 4.39 38.13 -21.63
N GLU A 161 3.41 38.17 -22.54
CA GLU A 161 3.62 38.62 -23.93
C GLU A 161 3.21 40.08 -24.13
N SER A 162 3.91 40.80 -25.00
CA SER A 162 3.42 42.03 -25.66
C SER A 162 4.14 42.21 -27.01
N ASN A 163 3.45 42.77 -28.01
CA ASN A 163 4.03 43.18 -29.30
C ASN A 163 4.89 42.10 -30.02
N GLY A 164 4.53 40.82 -29.90
CA GLY A 164 5.29 39.69 -30.48
C GLY A 164 6.59 39.35 -29.75
N LYS A 165 6.75 39.85 -28.52
CA LYS A 165 7.83 39.55 -27.59
C LYS A 165 7.29 38.82 -26.38
N LEU A 166 7.97 37.74 -25.98
CA LEU A 166 7.83 37.14 -24.66
C LEU A 166 8.81 37.85 -23.70
N TYR A 167 8.31 38.37 -22.59
CA TYR A 167 9.13 38.90 -21.51
C TYR A 167 9.24 37.86 -20.39
N VAL A 168 10.47 37.61 -19.93
CA VAL A 168 10.81 36.71 -18.83
C VAL A 168 11.44 37.54 -17.72
N VAL A 169 10.92 37.42 -16.50
CA VAL A 169 11.42 38.10 -15.29
C VAL A 169 11.79 37.07 -14.23
N THR A 170 12.98 37.18 -13.65
CA THR A 170 13.46 36.26 -12.61
C THR A 170 14.58 36.80 -11.70
N GLY A 171 14.72 36.18 -10.53
CA GLY A 171 15.87 36.38 -9.65
C GLY A 171 17.09 35.59 -10.12
N HIS A 172 18.28 36.08 -9.77
CA HIS A 172 19.55 35.40 -10.04
C HIS A 172 20.61 35.75 -9.01
N GLU A 173 21.62 34.90 -8.87
CA GLU A 173 22.92 35.20 -8.24
C GLU A 173 23.90 35.68 -9.33
N GLY A 174 24.62 36.77 -9.07
CA GLY A 174 25.74 37.24 -9.86
C GLY A 174 27.06 36.52 -9.54
N TYR A 175 28.17 36.97 -10.13
CA TYR A 175 29.51 36.45 -9.83
C TYR A 175 29.93 36.76 -8.38
N VAL A 176 30.87 35.99 -7.84
CA VAL A 176 31.35 36.17 -6.44
C VAL A 176 32.08 37.51 -6.28
N ASP A 177 31.64 38.32 -5.31
CA ASP A 177 32.45 39.41 -4.78
C ASP A 177 33.62 38.81 -3.96
N PRO A 178 34.90 38.98 -4.37
CA PRO A 178 36.03 38.41 -3.65
C PRO A 178 36.25 38.99 -2.24
N SER A 179 35.62 40.13 -1.92
CA SER A 179 35.71 40.75 -0.60
C SER A 179 34.87 40.02 0.47
N VAL A 180 33.87 39.24 0.06
CA VAL A 180 32.98 38.47 0.95
C VAL A 180 32.87 36.98 0.62
N GLY A 181 33.25 36.55 -0.59
CA GLY A 181 33.24 35.14 -1.00
C GLY A 181 31.87 34.59 -1.43
N GLN A 182 30.90 35.47 -1.75
CA GLN A 182 29.55 35.12 -2.18
C GLN A 182 29.09 36.04 -3.32
N GLY A 183 28.19 35.58 -4.20
CA GLY A 183 27.57 36.43 -5.21
C GLY A 183 26.39 37.22 -4.65
N HIS A 184 26.20 38.45 -5.16
CA HIS A 184 24.99 39.24 -4.92
C HIS A 184 23.77 38.60 -5.60
N GLN A 185 22.57 38.84 -5.06
CA GLN A 185 21.31 38.48 -5.71
C GLN A 185 20.65 39.71 -6.34
N GLY A 186 19.87 39.53 -7.42
CA GLY A 186 19.07 40.63 -7.96
C GLY A 186 18.16 40.33 -9.14
N PHE A 187 17.67 41.42 -9.74
CA PHE A 187 16.65 41.42 -10.78
C PHE A 187 17.21 41.07 -12.17
N LEU A 188 16.48 40.27 -12.95
CA LEU A 188 16.78 40.02 -14.36
C LEU A 188 15.49 40.02 -15.19
N MET A 189 15.43 40.89 -16.21
CA MET A 189 14.38 40.91 -17.23
C MET A 189 14.97 40.78 -18.62
N ALA A 190 14.56 39.73 -19.33
CA ALA A 190 14.86 39.50 -20.73
C ALA A 190 13.60 39.63 -21.58
N GLU A 191 13.73 40.17 -22.79
CA GLU A 191 12.74 39.98 -23.85
C GLU A 191 13.24 38.93 -24.85
N ILE A 192 12.33 38.18 -25.46
CA ILE A 192 12.60 37.22 -26.52
C ILE A 192 11.59 37.48 -27.66
N ASP A 193 12.10 37.76 -28.85
CA ASP A 193 11.31 37.85 -30.07
C ASP A 193 10.71 36.48 -30.42
N GLN A 194 9.39 36.37 -30.46
CA GLN A 194 8.70 35.08 -30.58
C GLN A 194 8.92 34.41 -31.95
N ALA A 195 9.14 35.22 -33.00
CA ALA A 195 9.31 34.74 -34.38
C ALA A 195 10.73 34.24 -34.68
N THR A 196 11.76 34.93 -34.16
CA THR A 196 13.17 34.61 -34.40
C THR A 196 13.86 33.86 -33.26
N MET A 197 13.23 33.79 -32.08
CA MET A 197 13.81 33.29 -30.82
C MET A 197 15.16 33.95 -30.47
N LYS A 198 15.26 35.26 -30.72
CA LYS A 198 16.39 36.10 -30.30
C LYS A 198 15.92 37.09 -29.25
N GLY A 199 16.69 37.27 -28.18
CA GLY A 199 16.35 38.18 -27.10
C GLY A 199 17.28 39.36 -26.91
N LYS A 200 17.05 40.11 -25.84
CA LYS A 200 18.02 40.98 -25.17
C LYS A 200 17.64 41.17 -23.71
N ILE A 201 18.58 41.65 -22.89
CA ILE A 201 18.23 42.16 -21.56
C ILE A 201 17.52 43.52 -21.70
N VAL A 202 16.48 43.70 -20.90
CA VAL A 202 15.70 44.93 -20.75
C VAL A 202 16.17 45.68 -19.49
N SER A 203 16.38 44.96 -18.40
CA SER A 203 16.91 45.46 -17.13
C SER A 203 17.56 44.32 -16.35
N CYS A 204 18.63 44.63 -15.61
CA CYS A 204 19.37 43.69 -14.76
C CYS A 204 19.95 44.46 -13.58
N ASP A 205 19.83 43.94 -12.36
CA ASP A 205 20.47 44.50 -11.17
C ASP A 205 20.96 43.43 -10.18
N LEU A 206 21.73 43.88 -9.18
CA LEU A 206 22.22 43.08 -8.06
C LEU A 206 21.82 43.71 -6.70
N TRP A 207 20.64 44.34 -6.65
CA TRP A 207 20.12 45.09 -5.49
C TRP A 207 19.24 44.25 -4.54
N HIS A 208 19.46 42.93 -4.47
CA HIS A 208 18.70 42.01 -3.62
C HIS A 208 17.18 42.12 -3.87
N SER A 209 16.81 42.05 -5.15
CA SER A 209 15.44 42.19 -5.65
C SER A 209 14.80 40.81 -5.90
N PHE A 210 13.79 40.46 -5.11
CA PHE A 210 13.22 39.11 -4.99
C PHE A 210 11.74 39.02 -5.39
N ALA A 211 11.23 37.79 -5.45
CA ALA A 211 9.80 37.47 -5.58
C ALA A 211 9.07 38.24 -6.71
N GLN A 212 9.70 38.30 -7.88
CA GLN A 212 9.32 39.21 -8.95
C GLN A 212 8.12 38.69 -9.77
N TYR A 213 7.23 39.60 -10.19
CA TYR A 213 6.09 39.29 -11.06
C TYR A 213 6.01 40.26 -12.25
N ILE A 214 5.68 39.77 -13.44
CA ILE A 214 5.43 40.61 -14.63
C ILE A 214 4.04 40.33 -15.24
N LYS A 215 3.32 41.37 -15.68
CA LYS A 215 2.04 41.28 -16.41
C LYS A 215 1.92 42.40 -17.44
N SER A 216 1.39 42.11 -18.63
CA SER A 216 1.11 43.10 -19.67
C SER A 216 -0.36 43.53 -19.66
N GLN A 217 -0.64 44.79 -20.00
CA GLN A 217 -1.99 45.32 -20.24
C GLN A 217 -1.89 46.56 -21.13
N GLY A 218 -2.57 46.54 -22.29
CA GLY A 218 -2.47 47.62 -23.28
C GLY A 218 -1.02 47.85 -23.73
N SER A 219 -0.61 49.12 -23.84
CA SER A 219 0.75 49.49 -24.23
C SER A 219 1.81 49.27 -23.15
N TYR A 220 1.49 48.74 -21.97
CA TYR A 220 2.40 48.69 -20.82
C TYR A 220 2.71 47.27 -20.32
N LEU A 221 3.95 47.10 -19.84
CA LEU A 221 4.37 46.00 -18.97
C LEU A 221 4.44 46.54 -17.53
N TYR A 222 3.90 45.78 -16.59
CA TYR A 222 3.98 46.05 -15.16
C TYR A 222 4.84 44.98 -14.51
N VAL A 223 5.79 45.40 -13.67
CA VAL A 223 6.72 44.54 -12.94
C VAL A 223 6.65 44.88 -11.46
N LEU A 224 6.36 43.90 -10.60
CA LEU A 224 6.29 44.02 -9.14
C LEU A 224 7.49 43.30 -8.53
N GLU A 225 8.18 43.96 -7.62
CA GLU A 225 9.46 43.50 -7.05
C GLU A 225 9.50 43.73 -5.53
N GLN A 226 10.02 42.77 -4.76
CA GLN A 226 10.42 42.96 -3.36
C GLN A 226 11.91 43.33 -3.34
N SER A 227 12.24 44.62 -3.26
CA SER A 227 13.61 45.10 -3.34
C SER A 227 14.18 45.31 -1.94
N GLU A 228 14.97 44.34 -1.47
CA GLU A 228 15.58 44.39 -0.15
C GLU A 228 16.79 45.34 -0.11
N GLY A 229 17.50 45.58 -1.22
CA GLY A 229 18.49 46.67 -1.29
C GLY A 229 17.85 48.05 -1.11
N SER A 230 16.73 48.32 -1.79
CA SER A 230 16.05 49.62 -1.76
C SER A 230 15.03 49.81 -0.63
N ARG A 231 14.85 48.81 0.25
CA ARG A 231 13.91 48.87 1.39
C ARG A 231 12.44 49.13 0.99
N CYS A 232 11.99 48.60 -0.15
CA CYS A 232 10.63 48.86 -0.64
C CYS A 232 10.06 47.74 -1.54
N THR A 233 8.73 47.66 -1.55
CA THR A 233 7.99 47.00 -2.65
C THR A 233 7.91 47.98 -3.81
N LYS A 234 8.55 47.66 -4.94
CA LYS A 234 8.55 48.48 -6.15
C LYS A 234 7.47 48.01 -7.13
N LEU A 235 6.82 48.97 -7.79
CA LEU A 235 6.04 48.72 -9.00
C LEU A 235 6.62 49.54 -10.15
N SER A 236 7.16 48.85 -11.14
CA SER A 236 7.80 49.40 -12.32
C SER A 236 6.86 49.25 -13.53
N ARG A 237 6.53 50.35 -14.22
CA ARG A 237 5.77 50.37 -15.48
C ARG A 237 6.70 50.70 -16.63
N TYR A 238 6.84 49.77 -17.57
CA TYR A 238 7.58 49.94 -18.81
C TYR A 238 6.61 50.16 -19.96
N ASP A 239 6.88 51.13 -20.84
CA ASP A 239 6.24 51.20 -22.15
C ASP A 239 6.72 50.00 -23.02
N SER A 240 5.77 49.23 -23.56
CA SER A 240 6.07 47.96 -24.26
C SER A 240 6.60 48.11 -25.69
N THR A 241 6.87 49.34 -26.15
CA THR A 241 7.49 49.63 -27.46
C THR A 241 8.89 50.21 -27.28
N THR A 242 9.04 51.18 -26.39
CA THR A 242 10.27 51.94 -26.14
C THR A 242 11.09 51.41 -24.96
N LEU A 243 10.47 50.60 -24.10
CA LEU A 243 11.03 50.11 -22.82
C LEU A 243 11.37 51.23 -21.83
N ALA A 244 10.86 52.45 -22.04
CA ALA A 244 10.95 53.55 -21.08
C ALA A 244 10.21 53.18 -19.77
N CYS A 245 10.92 53.26 -18.64
CA CYS A 245 10.41 52.83 -17.34
C CYS A 245 9.98 54.01 -16.45
N THR A 246 9.00 53.77 -15.58
CA THR A 246 8.67 54.60 -14.41
C THR A 246 8.43 53.67 -13.23
N THR A 247 9.13 53.87 -12.12
CA THR A 247 8.98 53.06 -10.89
C THR A 247 8.40 53.89 -9.77
N ILE A 248 7.55 53.28 -8.94
CA ILE A 248 6.96 53.85 -7.72
C ILE A 248 7.11 52.89 -6.54
N GLU A 249 7.18 53.40 -5.32
CA GLU A 249 7.20 52.59 -4.10
C GLU A 249 5.78 52.37 -3.55
N LEU A 250 5.34 51.09 -3.47
CA LEU A 250 4.00 50.73 -2.98
C LEU A 250 3.92 50.59 -1.45
N LEU A 251 5.03 50.15 -0.84
CA LEU A 251 5.13 49.86 0.59
C LEU A 251 6.61 49.88 1.04
N PRO A 252 7.02 50.83 1.89
CA PRO A 252 8.33 50.80 2.53
C PRO A 252 8.39 49.77 3.69
N TYR A 253 9.61 49.36 3.98
CA TYR A 253 10.08 48.33 4.96
C TYR A 253 10.49 48.88 6.51
N GLY A 254 11.07 47.89 8.53
CA GLY A 254 11.79 48.06 9.90
C GLY A 254 13.35 48.35 10.04
N GLY A 255 14.08 47.74 10.97
CA GLY A 255 15.44 48.19 11.40
C GLY A 255 16.50 48.74 10.39
N SER A 256 17.44 49.52 10.95
CA SER A 256 18.53 50.22 10.27
C SER A 256 19.42 49.35 9.37
N HIS A 257 20.11 49.98 8.41
CA HIS A 257 21.18 49.37 7.60
C HIS A 257 22.42 49.05 8.48
N THR A 258 22.41 47.93 9.19
CA THR A 258 23.54 47.45 10.03
C THR A 258 24.50 46.52 9.29
N SER A 259 24.17 46.11 8.08
CA SER A 259 25.01 45.31 7.18
C SER A 259 24.54 45.56 5.73
N VAL A 260 25.45 45.37 4.77
CA VAL A 260 25.16 45.36 3.33
C VAL A 260 24.53 44.05 2.83
N TRP A 261 24.46 43.01 3.67
CA TRP A 261 24.15 41.63 3.21
C TRP A 261 22.91 40.96 3.81
N ALA A 262 22.44 41.29 5.03
CA ALA A 262 21.26 40.63 5.63
C ALA A 262 20.62 41.41 6.82
N LEU A 263 19.30 41.23 7.03
CA LEU A 263 18.43 41.90 8.01
C LEU A 263 17.21 40.99 8.43
N ALA A 264 16.00 41.54 8.69
CA ALA A 264 14.72 40.82 8.95
C ALA A 264 13.38 41.51 8.45
N CYS A 265 12.72 41.05 7.38
CA CYS A 265 11.56 41.62 6.68
C CYS A 265 10.29 41.15 7.31
N TYR A 266 9.49 42.17 7.58
CA TYR A 266 8.16 42.06 8.09
C TYR A 266 7.19 42.45 6.97
N ALA A 267 7.56 42.11 5.72
CA ALA A 267 6.85 42.40 4.48
C ALA A 267 7.21 41.39 3.37
N SER A 268 6.24 41.09 2.49
CA SER A 268 6.39 40.23 1.30
C SER A 268 5.61 40.79 0.09
N VAL A 269 5.94 40.30 -1.10
CA VAL A 269 5.06 40.32 -2.29
C VAL A 269 4.71 38.89 -2.71
N ASP A 270 3.46 38.68 -3.14
CA ASP A 270 2.88 37.34 -3.35
C ASP A 270 2.01 37.19 -4.59
N GLY A 271 1.62 38.31 -5.22
CA GLY A 271 1.05 38.28 -6.56
C GLY A 271 0.66 39.64 -7.10
N MET A 272 0.59 39.73 -8.43
CA MET A 272 0.10 40.89 -9.16
C MET A 272 -0.99 40.46 -10.14
N ALA A 273 -2.08 41.22 -10.17
CA ALA A 273 -3.11 41.15 -11.20
C ALA A 273 -3.43 42.56 -11.70
N VAL A 274 -4.05 42.64 -12.89
CA VAL A 274 -4.19 43.90 -13.62
C VAL A 274 -5.59 43.98 -14.21
N SER A 275 -6.31 45.09 -13.98
CA SER A 275 -7.61 45.41 -14.60
C SER A 275 -7.41 46.35 -15.78
N SER A 276 -8.52 46.83 -16.37
CA SER A 276 -8.50 47.95 -17.32
C SER A 276 -8.10 49.30 -16.70
N ASP A 277 -8.21 49.43 -15.38
CA ASP A 277 -8.21 50.72 -14.68
C ASP A 277 -7.06 50.84 -13.65
N SER A 278 -6.59 49.72 -13.11
CA SER A 278 -5.60 49.66 -12.02
C SER A 278 -4.71 48.41 -12.06
N VAL A 279 -3.53 48.52 -11.46
CA VAL A 279 -2.71 47.39 -11.02
C VAL A 279 -3.08 47.04 -9.57
N LEU A 280 -3.25 45.75 -9.29
CA LEU A 280 -3.59 45.19 -7.98
C LEU A 280 -2.45 44.28 -7.51
N CYS A 281 -1.72 44.72 -6.50
CA CYS A 281 -0.58 44.00 -5.93
C CYS A 281 -0.96 43.47 -4.53
N VAL A 282 -0.81 42.17 -4.30
CA VAL A 282 -1.01 41.56 -2.98
C VAL A 282 0.30 41.10 -2.38
N GLY A 283 0.40 41.27 -1.07
CA GLY A 283 1.50 40.82 -0.26
C GLY A 283 1.08 40.74 1.20
N THR A 284 2.05 40.59 2.09
CA THR A 284 1.80 40.49 3.53
C THR A 284 2.74 41.44 4.28
N SER A 285 2.32 42.03 5.40
CA SER A 285 3.19 42.87 6.23
C SER A 285 2.77 42.92 7.69
N ILE A 286 3.70 43.24 8.58
CA ILE A 286 3.41 43.49 10.00
C ILE A 286 2.93 44.92 10.20
N ASP A 287 1.93 45.06 11.07
CA ASP A 287 1.40 46.35 11.48
C ASP A 287 2.26 46.98 12.58
N GLN A 288 3.42 47.53 12.23
CA GLN A 288 4.44 47.95 13.21
C GLN A 288 3.96 48.99 14.22
N SER A 289 2.97 49.83 13.88
CA SER A 289 2.37 50.77 14.84
C SER A 289 1.56 50.12 15.97
N LYS A 290 1.47 48.78 16.01
CA LYS A 290 0.84 47.99 17.08
C LYS A 290 1.85 47.29 18.01
N TYR A 291 3.17 47.43 17.77
CA TYR A 291 4.20 46.65 18.47
C TYR A 291 5.45 47.46 18.80
N ASP A 292 5.74 47.67 20.09
CA ASP A 292 6.97 48.35 20.56
C ASP A 292 8.26 47.61 20.14
N LYS A 293 8.16 46.31 19.90
CA LYS A 293 9.22 45.44 19.38
C LYS A 293 8.62 44.45 18.39
N VAL A 294 9.15 44.44 17.17
CA VAL A 294 8.85 43.41 16.18
C VAL A 294 9.84 42.25 16.34
N SER A 295 9.33 41.03 16.22
CA SER A 295 10.09 39.77 16.27
C SER A 295 9.54 38.78 15.25
N GLU A 296 10.24 37.67 15.00
CA GLU A 296 9.74 36.61 14.12
C GLU A 296 8.33 36.12 14.51
N ASN A 297 7.96 36.04 15.79
CA ASN A 297 6.64 35.56 16.21
C ASN A 297 5.50 36.59 16.08
N THR A 298 5.72 37.69 15.34
CA THR A 298 4.81 38.83 15.27
C THR A 298 3.85 38.71 14.05
N PRO A 299 2.53 38.85 14.22
CA PRO A 299 1.55 38.60 13.16
C PRO A 299 1.74 39.47 11.90
N HIS A 300 1.93 38.80 10.77
CA HIS A 300 1.78 39.39 9.45
C HIS A 300 0.29 39.48 9.09
N ASN A 301 -0.04 40.41 8.20
CA ASN A 301 -1.39 40.66 7.70
C ASN A 301 -1.36 40.86 6.19
N LEU A 302 -2.38 40.37 5.49
CA LEU A 302 -2.49 40.60 4.04
C LEU A 302 -2.71 42.08 3.77
N TYR A 303 -2.01 42.62 2.77
CA TYR A 303 -2.30 43.92 2.18
C TYR A 303 -2.60 43.80 0.69
N LEU A 304 -3.38 44.76 0.20
CA LEU A 304 -3.65 45.00 -1.20
C LEU A 304 -3.26 46.46 -1.51
N SER A 305 -2.27 46.63 -2.38
CA SER A 305 -1.89 47.92 -2.96
C SER A 305 -2.52 48.06 -4.34
N VAL A 306 -3.03 49.25 -4.63
CA VAL A 306 -3.86 49.51 -5.82
C VAL A 306 -3.37 50.80 -6.48
N THR A 307 -2.77 50.68 -7.66
CA THR A 307 -2.23 51.82 -8.44
C THR A 307 -3.13 52.08 -9.65
N PRO A 308 -3.77 53.25 -9.78
CA PRO A 308 -4.50 53.62 -10.99
C PRO A 308 -3.59 53.69 -12.22
N MET A 309 -4.05 53.26 -13.38
CA MET A 309 -3.26 53.36 -14.63
C MET A 309 -3.19 54.78 -15.17
N SER A 310 -4.26 55.55 -14.97
CA SER A 310 -4.40 56.95 -15.41
C SER A 310 -3.52 57.93 -14.63
N ASP A 311 -3.14 57.55 -13.41
CA ASP A 311 -2.25 58.29 -12.52
C ASP A 311 -1.33 57.27 -11.83
N PHE A 312 -0.28 56.89 -12.54
CA PHE A 312 0.71 55.92 -12.05
C PHE A 312 1.70 56.65 -11.12
N SER A 313 1.25 56.95 -9.90
CA SER A 313 2.03 57.65 -8.89
C SER A 313 1.79 57.06 -7.49
N GLU A 314 2.76 57.25 -6.59
CA GLU A 314 2.65 56.89 -5.17
C GLU A 314 1.46 57.61 -4.50
N LYS A 315 1.22 58.86 -4.88
CA LYS A 315 0.13 59.70 -4.36
C LYS A 315 -1.26 59.19 -4.75
N ALA A 316 -1.40 58.60 -5.95
CA ALA A 316 -2.64 58.00 -6.41
C ALA A 316 -2.81 56.54 -5.95
N THR A 317 -1.73 55.90 -5.50
CA THR A 317 -1.73 54.53 -4.99
C THR A 317 -2.43 54.45 -3.64
N THR A 318 -3.27 53.43 -3.45
CA THR A 318 -3.91 53.17 -2.15
C THR A 318 -3.57 51.77 -1.65
N THR A 319 -3.15 51.67 -0.39
CA THR A 319 -2.81 50.39 0.26
C THR A 319 -3.83 50.10 1.37
N ARG A 320 -4.41 48.89 1.35
CA ARG A 320 -5.46 48.45 2.26
C ARG A 320 -5.04 47.16 2.96
N LYS A 321 -5.29 47.03 4.27
CA LYS A 321 -5.11 45.76 4.99
C LYS A 321 -6.39 44.93 4.86
N LEU A 322 -6.24 43.66 4.46
CA LEU A 322 -7.35 42.72 4.26
C LEU A 322 -7.61 41.87 5.51
N THR A 323 -6.61 41.73 6.39
CA THR A 323 -6.72 41.00 7.67
C THR A 323 -6.25 41.87 8.84
N ASN A 324 -6.60 41.46 10.07
CA ASN A 324 -6.17 42.11 11.31
C ASN A 324 -5.84 41.08 12.40
N PHE A 325 -4.93 40.15 12.09
CA PHE A 325 -4.36 39.19 13.03
C PHE A 325 -3.54 39.89 14.11
N THR A 326 -3.69 39.40 15.36
CA THR A 326 -3.05 39.91 16.58
C THR A 326 -2.65 38.73 17.48
N GLY A 327 -1.89 39.00 18.56
CA GLY A 327 -1.36 37.95 19.45
C GLY A 327 -0.08 37.33 18.90
N GLY A 328 0.19 36.06 19.24
CA GLY A 328 1.45 35.37 18.88
C GLY A 328 1.23 33.99 18.25
N GLY A 329 0.20 33.83 17.39
CA GLY A 329 -0.20 32.50 16.92
C GLY A 329 -1.07 32.42 15.66
N LYS A 330 -1.11 33.46 14.81
CA LYS A 330 -1.74 33.38 13.48
C LYS A 330 -0.80 33.86 12.38
N SER A 331 -0.66 33.02 11.37
CA SER A 331 0.07 33.20 10.12
C SER A 331 -0.76 32.53 9.00
N PHE A 332 -0.25 32.49 7.78
CA PHE A 332 -0.92 31.92 6.62
C PHE A 332 0.09 31.33 5.62
N ALA A 333 -0.33 30.29 4.90
CA ALA A 333 0.45 29.65 3.85
C ALA A 333 -0.03 30.12 2.47
N GLY A 334 0.87 30.78 1.74
CA GLY A 334 0.59 31.36 0.43
C GLY A 334 -0.41 32.53 0.42
N VAL A 335 -0.25 33.44 -0.52
CA VAL A 335 -1.31 34.33 -0.98
C VAL A 335 -1.36 34.23 -2.51
N LYS A 336 -2.56 34.30 -3.09
CA LYS A 336 -2.77 34.37 -4.54
C LYS A 336 -3.82 35.43 -4.85
N ILE A 337 -3.59 36.23 -5.88
CA ILE A 337 -4.61 37.04 -6.55
C ILE A 337 -4.92 36.43 -7.93
N THR A 338 -6.20 36.38 -8.29
CA THR A 338 -6.69 35.74 -9.52
C THR A 338 -7.68 36.67 -10.23
N LYS A 339 -7.40 37.05 -11.48
CA LYS A 339 -8.33 37.80 -12.34
C LYS A 339 -9.48 36.89 -12.77
N ILE A 340 -10.73 37.30 -12.53
CA ILE A 340 -11.94 36.63 -13.04
C ILE A 340 -12.43 37.38 -14.28
N ASN A 341 -12.46 38.71 -14.18
CA ASN A 341 -12.64 39.66 -15.27
C ASN A 341 -12.12 41.03 -14.78
N ASP A 342 -12.12 42.07 -15.62
CA ASP A 342 -11.62 43.40 -15.22
C ASP A 342 -12.36 44.03 -14.04
N ASN A 343 -13.59 43.60 -13.75
CA ASN A 343 -14.40 44.10 -12.64
C ASN A 343 -14.35 43.21 -11.38
N ARG A 344 -13.69 42.04 -11.42
CA ARG A 344 -13.67 41.11 -10.27
C ARG A 344 -12.41 40.25 -10.22
N PHE A 345 -11.77 40.24 -9.06
CA PHE A 345 -10.60 39.45 -8.72
C PHE A 345 -10.88 38.64 -7.45
N MET A 346 -10.30 37.45 -7.32
CA MET A 346 -10.30 36.68 -6.07
C MET A 346 -8.92 36.78 -5.40
N ILE A 347 -8.90 37.08 -4.10
CA ILE A 347 -7.70 37.00 -3.26
C ILE A 347 -7.90 35.83 -2.30
N SER A 348 -6.91 34.94 -2.17
CA SER A 348 -7.01 33.72 -1.36
C SER A 348 -5.71 33.36 -0.63
N TRP A 349 -5.83 32.82 0.58
CA TRP A 349 -4.74 32.38 1.47
C TRP A 349 -5.18 31.15 2.30
N GLU A 350 -4.24 30.35 2.80
CA GLU A 350 -4.54 29.24 3.72
C GLU A 350 -4.27 29.68 5.17
N GLU A 351 -5.25 29.52 6.08
CA GLU A 351 -5.04 29.77 7.52
C GLU A 351 -4.09 28.73 8.11
N TYR A 352 -2.97 29.20 8.70
CA TYR A 352 -2.13 28.35 9.53
C TYR A 352 -2.70 28.26 10.94
N VAL A 353 -2.86 27.03 11.42
CA VAL A 353 -3.31 26.70 12.78
C VAL A 353 -2.16 25.97 13.49
N SER A 354 -1.84 26.39 14.73
CA SER A 354 -0.75 25.79 15.50
C SER A 354 -0.95 24.30 15.78
N ASP A 355 0.15 23.59 16.04
CA ASP A 355 0.16 22.14 16.27
C ASP A 355 -0.87 21.65 17.29
N ASP A 356 -1.07 22.40 18.37
CA ASP A 356 -2.03 22.09 19.46
C ASP A 356 -3.50 22.11 19.01
N ASN A 357 -3.81 22.74 17.88
CA ASN A 357 -5.16 22.94 17.35
C ASN A 357 -5.37 22.28 15.97
N LYS A 358 -4.48 21.37 15.54
CA LYS A 358 -4.57 20.71 14.23
C LYS A 358 -5.89 19.95 14.03
N LYS A 359 -6.68 20.38 13.06
CA LYS A 359 -7.90 19.69 12.61
C LYS A 359 -7.53 18.32 12.03
N ASN A 360 -8.19 17.25 12.50
CA ASN A 360 -8.01 15.91 11.92
C ASN A 360 -8.48 15.89 10.46
N SER A 361 -7.62 15.46 9.53
CA SER A 361 -8.00 15.29 8.13
C SER A 361 -8.88 14.07 7.92
N SER A 362 -9.80 14.15 6.95
CA SER A 362 -10.70 13.05 6.62
C SER A 362 -9.96 11.89 5.95
N ALA A 363 -10.46 10.66 6.16
CA ALA A 363 -9.77 9.43 5.75
C ALA A 363 -9.37 9.36 4.26
N ASN A 364 -10.10 10.04 3.36
CA ASN A 364 -9.85 10.02 1.92
C ASN A 364 -9.26 11.33 1.36
N ASP A 365 -8.99 12.34 2.21
CA ASP A 365 -8.38 13.59 1.77
C ASP A 365 -7.46 14.15 2.88
N PRO A 366 -6.13 13.87 2.81
CA PRO A 366 -5.17 14.41 3.77
C PRO A 366 -5.14 15.94 3.83
N LEU A 367 -5.56 16.64 2.76
CA LEU A 367 -5.54 18.10 2.65
C LEU A 367 -6.81 18.77 3.22
N SER A 368 -7.79 17.98 3.68
CA SER A 368 -9.03 18.49 4.29
C SER A 368 -8.87 19.08 5.70
N SER A 369 -7.68 18.99 6.30
CA SER A 369 -7.33 19.71 7.54
C SER A 369 -7.07 21.21 7.31
N SER A 370 -6.64 21.57 6.09
CA SER A 370 -6.37 22.95 5.69
C SER A 370 -7.66 23.76 5.54
N THR A 371 -7.57 25.07 5.81
CA THR A 371 -8.70 26.00 5.64
C THR A 371 -8.27 27.11 4.69
N LEU A 372 -8.86 27.15 3.49
CA LEU A 372 -8.65 28.21 2.52
C LEU A 372 -9.63 29.33 2.83
N HIS A 373 -9.11 30.53 3.01
CA HIS A 373 -9.84 31.79 3.11
C HIS A 373 -9.74 32.53 1.78
N TYR A 374 -10.82 33.17 1.36
CA TYR A 374 -10.87 33.93 0.12
C TYR A 374 -11.92 35.03 0.17
N LEU A 375 -11.65 36.12 -0.56
CA LEU A 375 -12.58 37.22 -0.79
C LEU A 375 -12.50 37.67 -2.25
N PHE A 376 -13.51 38.42 -2.68
CA PHE A 376 -13.52 39.07 -3.99
C PHE A 376 -13.29 40.58 -3.84
N VAL A 377 -12.57 41.17 -4.78
CA VAL A 377 -12.32 42.61 -4.88
C VAL A 377 -12.65 43.10 -6.30
N ASP A 378 -13.12 44.34 -6.42
CA ASP A 378 -13.32 44.96 -7.73
C ASP A 378 -12.00 45.39 -8.41
N GLY A 379 -12.06 45.70 -9.71
CA GLY A 379 -10.91 46.13 -10.50
C GLY A 379 -10.31 47.49 -10.14
N LYS A 380 -10.89 48.22 -9.18
CA LYS A 380 -10.44 49.50 -8.64
C LYS A 380 -9.98 49.36 -7.19
N GLY A 381 -9.98 48.14 -6.64
CA GLY A 381 -9.69 47.88 -5.23
C GLY A 381 -10.71 48.48 -4.24
N LYS A 382 -11.86 48.99 -4.70
CA LYS A 382 -12.75 49.83 -3.89
C LYS A 382 -13.73 49.01 -3.06
N SER A 383 -14.47 48.11 -3.68
CA SER A 383 -15.40 47.19 -3.04
C SER A 383 -14.74 45.85 -2.75
N LEU A 384 -14.99 45.33 -1.54
CA LEU A 384 -14.64 43.97 -1.11
C LEU A 384 -15.93 43.20 -0.84
N SER A 385 -15.95 41.91 -1.16
CA SER A 385 -16.99 41.01 -0.63
C SER A 385 -16.75 40.72 0.85
N LYS A 386 -17.73 40.07 1.49
CA LYS A 386 -17.44 39.30 2.71
C LYS A 386 -16.34 38.27 2.44
N GLU A 387 -15.68 37.83 3.50
CA GLU A 387 -14.81 36.65 3.48
C GLU A 387 -15.62 35.36 3.31
N PHE A 388 -15.02 34.37 2.67
CA PHE A 388 -15.50 33.01 2.51
C PHE A 388 -14.40 32.03 2.93
N THR A 389 -14.79 30.84 3.41
CA THR A 389 -13.86 29.78 3.78
C THR A 389 -14.26 28.43 3.17
N THR A 390 -13.30 27.52 3.03
CA THR A 390 -13.56 26.12 2.64
C THR A 390 -12.46 25.16 3.13
N ALA A 391 -12.76 23.86 3.21
CA ALA A 391 -11.80 22.81 3.58
C ALA A 391 -10.90 22.46 2.38
N ALA A 392 -9.85 23.26 2.20
CA ALA A 392 -8.87 23.18 1.13
C ALA A 392 -7.54 23.83 1.55
N PRO A 393 -6.40 23.45 0.95
CA PRO A 393 -5.15 24.17 1.06
C PRO A 393 -5.04 25.26 -0.02
N ILE A 394 -4.00 26.10 0.08
CA ILE A 394 -3.58 26.99 -1.02
C ILE A 394 -3.06 26.14 -2.21
N SER A 395 -3.14 26.71 -3.41
CA SER A 395 -2.85 26.01 -4.66
C SER A 395 -1.36 25.69 -4.88
N ASP A 396 -1.09 24.54 -5.49
CA ASP A 396 0.23 24.15 -6.02
C ASP A 396 0.61 24.92 -7.32
N CYS A 397 -0.33 25.66 -7.90
CA CYS A 397 -0.17 26.45 -9.13
C CYS A 397 -0.75 27.87 -8.97
N GLN A 398 -0.70 28.68 -10.03
CA GLN A 398 -1.56 29.86 -10.12
C GLN A 398 -3.01 29.40 -10.40
N PRO A 399 -4.03 29.85 -9.65
CA PRO A 399 -5.43 29.57 -9.99
C PRO A 399 -5.83 30.23 -11.32
N VAL A 400 -6.70 29.55 -12.07
CA VAL A 400 -7.20 29.99 -13.38
C VAL A 400 -8.73 30.05 -13.39
N VAL A 401 -9.32 30.66 -14.42
CA VAL A 401 -10.77 30.85 -14.49
C VAL A 401 -11.33 30.20 -15.76
N LYS A 402 -12.40 29.44 -15.59
CA LYS A 402 -13.19 28.83 -16.68
C LYS A 402 -14.66 28.74 -16.22
N ASP A 403 -15.61 28.98 -17.11
CA ASP A 403 -17.05 28.73 -16.91
C ASP A 403 -17.62 29.34 -15.60
N SER A 404 -17.24 30.58 -15.26
CA SER A 404 -17.56 31.26 -13.98
C SER A 404 -17.15 30.47 -12.73
N ARG A 405 -15.99 29.80 -12.80
CA ARG A 405 -15.32 29.14 -11.68
C ARG A 405 -13.85 29.52 -11.65
N VAL A 406 -13.34 29.90 -10.49
CA VAL A 406 -11.90 29.86 -10.21
C VAL A 406 -11.54 28.40 -9.93
N VAL A 407 -10.64 27.83 -10.73
CA VAL A 407 -10.24 26.42 -10.68
C VAL A 407 -8.74 26.33 -10.42
N TYR A 408 -8.37 25.46 -9.50
CA TYR A 408 -6.99 25.19 -9.15
C TYR A 408 -6.82 23.73 -8.71
N TYR A 409 -5.59 23.32 -8.43
CA TYR A 409 -5.34 22.03 -7.80
C TYR A 409 -4.31 22.12 -6.66
N ALA A 410 -4.37 21.12 -5.78
CA ALA A 410 -3.35 20.85 -4.78
C ALA A 410 -3.13 19.34 -4.66
N SER A 411 -1.88 18.93 -4.50
CA SER A 411 -1.47 17.53 -4.51
C SER A 411 -0.64 17.16 -3.28
N ASN A 412 -0.49 15.85 -3.06
CA ASN A 412 0.41 15.24 -2.09
C ASN A 412 0.85 13.85 -2.62
N SER A 413 1.52 13.07 -1.78
CA SER A 413 2.19 11.83 -2.14
C SER A 413 1.29 10.73 -2.73
N ASN A 414 -0.04 10.79 -2.55
CA ASN A 414 -0.99 9.82 -3.10
C ASN A 414 -2.36 10.39 -3.55
N THR A 415 -2.58 11.71 -3.49
CA THR A 415 -3.80 12.35 -3.99
C THR A 415 -3.52 13.61 -4.79
N LEU A 416 -4.36 13.83 -5.81
CA LEU A 416 -4.46 15.06 -6.60
C LEU A 416 -5.89 15.59 -6.44
N ASN A 417 -6.06 16.67 -5.68
CA ASN A 417 -7.34 17.34 -5.48
C ASN A 417 -7.44 18.54 -6.42
N PHE A 418 -8.48 18.57 -7.26
CA PHE A 418 -8.91 19.78 -7.93
C PHE A 418 -9.97 20.48 -7.09
N TYR A 419 -9.86 21.80 -6.97
CA TYR A 419 -10.80 22.66 -6.28
C TYR A 419 -11.40 23.65 -7.27
N SER A 420 -12.69 23.95 -7.14
CA SER A 420 -13.34 24.95 -7.96
C SER A 420 -14.33 25.79 -7.16
N ILE A 421 -14.18 27.11 -7.21
CA ILE A 421 -14.98 28.10 -6.49
C ILE A 421 -15.80 28.85 -7.54
N ASN A 422 -17.14 28.83 -7.46
CA ASN A 422 -17.94 29.68 -8.33
C ASN A 422 -17.60 31.16 -8.09
N SER A 423 -17.31 31.89 -9.16
CA SER A 423 -16.85 33.28 -9.10
C SER A 423 -17.87 34.23 -8.46
N ASP A 424 -19.15 33.89 -8.51
CA ASP A 424 -20.23 34.85 -8.33
C ASP A 424 -20.73 34.83 -6.88
N ASN A 425 -20.98 33.64 -6.34
CA ASN A 425 -21.48 33.38 -4.99
C ASN A 425 -20.43 32.76 -4.03
N GLY A 426 -19.22 32.45 -4.51
CA GLY A 426 -18.14 31.90 -3.69
C GLY A 426 -18.30 30.42 -3.30
N LYS A 427 -19.27 29.67 -3.84
CA LYS A 427 -19.44 28.25 -3.48
C LYS A 427 -18.29 27.39 -4.02
N ALA A 428 -17.49 26.85 -3.10
CA ALA A 428 -16.47 25.85 -3.37
C ALA A 428 -17.04 24.44 -3.66
N ASP A 429 -16.31 23.68 -4.47
CA ASP A 429 -16.48 22.26 -4.77
C ASP A 429 -15.09 21.60 -4.98
N LYS A 430 -14.99 20.28 -4.85
CA LYS A 430 -13.72 19.53 -4.88
C LYS A 430 -13.85 18.17 -5.54
N LYS A 431 -12.87 17.82 -6.39
CA LYS A 431 -12.73 16.49 -6.99
C LYS A 431 -11.38 15.86 -6.69
N THR A 432 -11.39 14.70 -6.03
CA THR A 432 -10.19 13.96 -5.60
C THR A 432 -9.84 12.86 -6.59
N TYR A 433 -8.56 12.76 -6.95
CA TYR A 433 -7.97 11.65 -7.70
C TYR A 433 -6.92 10.91 -6.87
N HIS A 434 -7.06 9.59 -6.79
CA HIS A 434 -6.12 8.71 -6.10
C HIS A 434 -4.96 8.34 -7.04
N ILE A 435 -3.78 8.88 -6.78
CA ILE A 435 -2.56 8.67 -7.58
C ILE A 435 -1.56 7.81 -6.82
N ALA A 436 -0.75 7.03 -7.56
CA ALA A 436 0.25 6.14 -6.98
C ALA A 436 1.55 6.11 -7.81
N GLY A 437 1.85 7.22 -8.50
CA GLY A 437 2.86 7.32 -9.55
C GLY A 437 2.24 7.62 -10.92
N ASP A 438 3.08 7.88 -11.92
CA ASP A 438 2.69 8.46 -13.21
C ASP A 438 1.48 7.79 -13.88
N ASN A 439 1.38 6.46 -13.85
CA ASN A 439 0.30 5.70 -14.48
C ASN A 439 -0.32 4.65 -13.53
N ALA A 440 -0.21 4.89 -12.22
CA ALA A 440 -0.76 4.04 -11.18
C ALA A 440 -1.76 4.80 -10.31
N THR A 441 -2.80 4.12 -9.84
CA THR A 441 -3.87 4.63 -9.00
C THR A 441 -4.15 3.68 -7.84
N TRP A 442 -4.89 4.14 -6.83
CA TRP A 442 -5.29 3.30 -5.71
C TRP A 442 -6.78 3.38 -5.37
N ASN A 443 -7.29 2.30 -4.77
CA ASN A 443 -8.63 2.23 -4.22
C ASN A 443 -8.58 1.55 -2.85
N PHE A 444 -9.36 2.05 -1.88
CA PHE A 444 -9.45 1.51 -0.54
C PHE A 444 -10.88 1.08 -0.22
N LYS A 445 -11.08 -0.19 0.14
CA LYS A 445 -12.40 -0.71 0.54
C LYS A 445 -12.25 -1.83 1.57
N ASN A 446 -13.04 -1.79 2.63
CA ASN A 446 -13.13 -2.83 3.67
C ASN A 446 -11.76 -3.25 4.26
N GLY A 447 -10.83 -2.30 4.43
CA GLY A 447 -9.48 -2.58 4.91
C GLY A 447 -8.49 -3.10 3.86
N ILE A 448 -8.89 -3.18 2.58
CA ILE A 448 -8.02 -3.60 1.48
C ILE A 448 -7.64 -2.36 0.64
N LEU A 449 -6.35 -2.04 0.61
CA LEU A 449 -5.75 -1.08 -0.31
C LEU A 449 -5.32 -1.82 -1.59
N THR A 450 -5.84 -1.42 -2.74
CA THR A 450 -5.50 -2.03 -4.03
C THR A 450 -4.85 -0.99 -4.94
N ILE A 451 -3.61 -1.23 -5.33
CA ILE A 451 -2.87 -0.44 -6.33
C ILE A 451 -3.08 -1.06 -7.71
N SER A 452 -3.46 -0.25 -8.70
CA SER A 452 -3.76 -0.66 -10.07
C SER A 452 -3.14 0.31 -11.09
N GLY A 453 -3.03 -0.10 -12.35
CA GLY A 453 -2.38 0.69 -13.42
C GLY A 453 -1.11 0.02 -13.92
N TYR A 454 -0.17 0.81 -14.45
CA TYR A 454 1.07 0.29 -15.03
C TYR A 454 2.30 1.13 -14.70
N GLY A 455 3.49 0.52 -14.81
CA GLY A 455 4.76 1.18 -14.53
C GLY A 455 5.08 1.27 -13.03
N PRO A 456 5.98 2.17 -12.63
CA PRO A 456 6.38 2.32 -11.22
C PRO A 456 5.23 2.76 -10.31
N LEU A 457 5.07 2.06 -9.19
CA LEU A 457 4.44 2.62 -8.00
C LEU A 457 5.45 3.60 -7.37
N SER A 458 5.16 4.90 -7.52
CA SER A 458 6.03 6.01 -7.12
C SER A 458 5.30 6.88 -6.10
N ILE A 459 5.55 6.61 -4.83
CA ILE A 459 5.03 7.34 -3.66
C ILE A 459 6.19 7.65 -2.72
N SER A 460 6.25 8.86 -2.16
CA SER A 460 7.20 9.29 -1.11
C SER A 460 6.51 9.41 0.25
N THR A 461 7.25 9.38 1.36
CA THR A 461 6.76 9.82 2.68
C THR A 461 6.79 11.34 2.87
N GLU A 462 7.38 12.06 1.92
CA GLU A 462 7.30 13.51 1.82
C GLU A 462 5.92 13.90 1.27
N GLU A 463 5.16 14.70 2.02
CA GLU A 463 4.04 15.47 1.48
C GLU A 463 4.61 16.72 0.77
N ASN A 464 3.87 17.32 -0.17
CA ASN A 464 4.32 18.57 -0.82
C ASN A 464 4.46 19.67 0.24
N HIS A 465 5.70 20.15 0.46
CA HIS A 465 5.97 21.22 1.43
C HIS A 465 5.30 22.53 0.97
N ARG A 466 4.20 22.93 1.62
CA ARG A 466 3.63 24.28 1.53
C ARG A 466 4.32 25.16 2.57
N TYR A 467 5.09 26.13 2.11
CA TYR A 467 5.81 27.06 2.98
C TYR A 467 4.91 28.24 3.39
N PRO A 468 5.04 28.74 4.63
CA PRO A 468 4.43 30.01 5.02
C PRO A 468 5.06 31.15 4.22
N VAL A 469 4.26 32.20 3.94
CA VAL A 469 4.74 33.40 3.24
C VAL A 469 5.47 34.35 4.20
N SER A 470 4.96 34.47 5.42
CA SER A 470 5.68 35.19 6.47
C SER A 470 6.92 34.37 6.87
N SER A 471 8.09 35.00 6.82
CA SER A 471 9.46 34.47 7.00
C SER A 471 9.78 33.86 8.39
N THR A 472 8.77 33.60 9.20
CA THR A 472 8.82 33.55 10.67
C THR A 472 9.23 32.18 11.21
N LYS A 473 10.42 31.71 10.81
CA LYS A 473 11.15 30.49 11.26
C LYS A 473 10.41 29.14 11.17
N GLY A 474 9.16 29.12 10.73
CA GLY A 474 8.33 27.93 10.58
C GLY A 474 8.68 27.05 9.38
N TRP A 475 9.71 26.20 9.49
CA TRP A 475 9.91 25.06 8.58
C TRP A 475 8.85 23.97 8.84
N PHE A 476 7.61 24.21 8.41
CA PHE A 476 6.51 23.27 8.59
C PHE A 476 6.62 22.10 7.61
N SER A 477 7.49 21.14 7.94
CA SER A 477 7.53 19.85 7.27
C SER A 477 6.28 19.06 7.60
N PHE A 478 5.39 18.89 6.63
CA PHE A 478 4.32 17.90 6.64
C PHE A 478 4.87 16.48 6.43
N SER A 479 5.98 16.14 7.09
CA SER A 479 6.51 14.78 7.09
C SER A 479 5.52 13.87 7.81
N SER A 480 5.27 12.70 7.24
CA SER A 480 4.45 11.68 7.88
C SER A 480 5.21 10.36 7.94
N ASP A 481 5.08 9.65 9.06
CA ASP A 481 5.61 8.29 9.22
C ASP A 481 5.08 7.32 8.17
N SER A 482 4.01 7.66 7.44
CA SER A 482 3.48 6.90 6.31
C SER A 482 2.76 7.80 5.31
N SER A 483 3.01 7.62 4.02
CA SER A 483 2.26 8.25 2.91
C SER A 483 0.75 7.99 2.97
N TRP A 484 0.31 6.98 3.72
CA TRP A 484 -1.09 6.58 3.88
C TRP A 484 -1.74 7.15 5.15
N LYS A 485 -1.14 8.17 5.78
CA LYS A 485 -1.57 8.94 6.96
C LYS A 485 -3.06 8.80 7.35
N ALA A 486 -3.97 9.17 6.46
CA ALA A 486 -5.42 9.20 6.69
C ALA A 486 -6.11 7.81 6.76
N ILE A 487 -5.51 6.75 6.20
CA ILE A 487 -5.98 5.35 6.26
C ILE A 487 -5.00 4.37 6.93
N LYS A 488 -3.85 4.80 7.46
CA LYS A 488 -2.80 3.88 7.98
C LYS A 488 -3.30 2.94 9.08
N ASN A 489 -4.21 3.43 9.93
CA ASN A 489 -4.87 2.65 11.00
C ASN A 489 -6.04 1.76 10.50
N GLN A 490 -6.28 1.71 9.18
CA GLN A 490 -7.39 0.97 8.56
C GLN A 490 -6.92 -0.06 7.53
N ILE A 491 -5.73 0.11 6.93
CA ILE A 491 -5.17 -0.84 5.96
C ILE A 491 -4.83 -2.16 6.66
N ARG A 492 -5.53 -3.23 6.27
CA ARG A 492 -5.33 -4.62 6.74
C ARG A 492 -4.66 -5.49 5.69
N LYS A 493 -4.88 -5.18 4.41
CA LYS A 493 -4.24 -5.85 3.26
C LYS A 493 -3.84 -4.84 2.19
N VAL A 494 -2.67 -5.03 1.59
CA VAL A 494 -2.26 -4.37 0.35
C VAL A 494 -2.31 -5.38 -0.80
N ILE A 495 -2.81 -4.97 -1.97
CA ILE A 495 -2.79 -5.76 -3.21
C ILE A 495 -2.16 -4.90 -4.30
N ILE A 496 -1.05 -5.36 -4.88
CA ILE A 496 -0.39 -4.73 -6.04
C ILE A 496 -0.78 -5.52 -7.29
N LYS A 497 -1.58 -4.92 -8.18
CA LYS A 497 -2.07 -5.58 -9.39
C LYS A 497 -0.98 -5.74 -10.47
N PRO A 498 -1.19 -6.66 -11.44
CA PRO A 498 -0.32 -6.77 -12.62
C PRO A 498 -0.27 -5.47 -13.40
N GLY A 499 0.86 -5.21 -14.05
CA GLY A 499 1.17 -3.95 -14.73
C GLY A 499 2.11 -3.04 -13.93
N ILE A 500 2.02 -3.05 -12.59
CA ILE A 500 2.98 -2.35 -11.73
C ILE A 500 4.36 -3.02 -11.84
N THR A 501 5.41 -2.25 -12.16
CA THR A 501 6.76 -2.77 -12.45
C THR A 501 7.74 -2.63 -11.29
N SER A 502 7.56 -1.66 -10.40
CA SER A 502 8.39 -1.48 -9.22
C SER A 502 7.62 -0.83 -8.08
N ILE A 503 8.09 -1.01 -6.84
CA ILE A 503 7.60 -0.34 -5.62
C ILE A 503 8.70 0.62 -5.13
N SER A 504 8.36 1.88 -4.85
CA SER A 504 9.31 2.87 -4.32
C SER A 504 9.85 2.54 -2.92
N GLU A 505 10.91 3.24 -2.51
CA GLU A 505 11.39 3.21 -1.13
C GLU A 505 10.30 3.71 -0.18
N ARG A 506 10.16 3.05 0.98
CA ARG A 506 9.18 3.38 2.04
C ARG A 506 7.70 3.44 1.60
N ALA A 507 7.33 2.92 0.43
CA ALA A 507 6.00 3.08 -0.18
C ALA A 507 4.79 2.69 0.72
N PHE A 508 4.97 1.76 1.66
CA PHE A 508 3.95 1.29 2.61
C PHE A 508 4.52 1.19 4.03
N VAL A 509 5.45 2.08 4.40
CA VAL A 509 6.02 2.14 5.74
C VAL A 509 4.95 2.50 6.80
N TYR A 510 5.14 2.03 8.04
CA TYR A 510 4.32 2.34 9.22
C TYR A 510 2.80 2.15 9.02
N LEU A 511 2.39 0.94 8.64
CA LEU A 511 0.97 0.54 8.56
C LEU A 511 0.61 -0.40 9.73
N PRO A 512 0.14 0.12 10.89
CA PRO A 512 0.01 -0.65 12.13
C PRO A 512 -1.06 -1.76 12.11
N GLU A 513 -2.04 -1.70 11.19
CA GLU A 513 -3.07 -2.75 11.03
C GLU A 513 -2.79 -3.74 9.89
N LEU A 514 -1.72 -3.54 9.11
CA LEU A 514 -1.40 -4.36 7.93
C LEU A 514 -1.02 -5.78 8.35
N LYS A 515 -1.70 -6.79 7.77
CA LYS A 515 -1.49 -8.22 8.07
C LYS A 515 -0.98 -9.04 6.90
N GLU A 516 -1.32 -8.64 5.68
CA GLU A 516 -1.01 -9.35 4.44
C GLU A 516 -0.69 -8.38 3.30
N VAL A 517 0.33 -8.70 2.50
CA VAL A 517 0.61 -8.02 1.23
C VAL A 517 0.57 -9.05 0.10
N ASP A 518 -0.12 -8.73 -0.99
CA ASP A 518 -0.23 -9.57 -2.19
C ASP A 518 0.37 -8.84 -3.40
N ILE A 519 1.62 -9.17 -3.77
CA ILE A 519 2.27 -8.63 -4.97
C ILE A 519 2.02 -9.58 -6.13
N GLN A 520 1.31 -9.12 -7.16
CA GLN A 520 0.97 -9.92 -8.33
C GLN A 520 2.03 -9.74 -9.44
N LYS A 521 2.06 -10.64 -10.44
CA LYS A 521 3.14 -10.68 -11.45
C LYS A 521 3.27 -9.35 -12.21
N GLY A 522 4.49 -8.85 -12.31
CA GLY A 522 4.83 -7.59 -12.97
C GLY A 522 5.94 -6.85 -12.23
N VAL A 523 5.89 -6.83 -10.90
CA VAL A 523 6.89 -6.16 -10.07
C VAL A 523 8.24 -6.86 -10.20
N THR A 524 9.28 -6.10 -10.56
CA THR A 524 10.68 -6.55 -10.67
C THR A 524 11.58 -5.98 -9.58
N LYS A 525 11.28 -4.78 -9.06
CA LYS A 525 12.04 -4.11 -8.00
C LYS A 525 11.14 -3.68 -6.84
N ILE A 526 11.58 -3.96 -5.61
CA ILE A 526 10.98 -3.44 -4.37
C ILE A 526 12.02 -2.53 -3.70
N GLY A 527 11.61 -1.32 -3.29
CA GLY A 527 12.50 -0.34 -2.64
C GLY A 527 12.99 -0.76 -1.25
N LYS A 528 13.92 0.01 -0.71
CA LYS A 528 14.34 -0.06 0.71
C LYS A 528 13.15 0.26 1.62
N GLU A 529 13.09 -0.36 2.79
CA GLU A 529 12.06 -0.11 3.83
C GLU A 529 10.59 -0.16 3.34
N ALA A 530 10.31 -0.77 2.18
CA ALA A 530 9.04 -0.59 1.46
C ALA A 530 7.78 -0.97 2.25
N PHE A 531 7.89 -1.89 3.23
CA PHE A 531 6.85 -2.28 4.18
C PHE A 531 7.39 -2.29 5.63
N ALA A 532 8.34 -1.41 5.96
CA ALA A 532 8.93 -1.35 7.30
C ALA A 532 7.94 -0.84 8.37
N TYR A 533 8.19 -1.17 9.63
CA TYR A 533 7.37 -0.83 10.83
C TYR A 533 5.91 -1.29 10.75
N CYS A 534 5.61 -2.25 9.89
CA CYS A 534 4.29 -2.86 9.76
C CYS A 534 4.16 -4.01 10.75
N ASN A 535 4.10 -3.71 12.05
CA ASN A 535 4.33 -4.68 13.13
C ASN A 535 3.32 -5.85 13.21
N LYS A 536 2.21 -5.82 12.44
CA LYS A 536 1.24 -6.92 12.31
C LYS A 536 1.38 -7.71 11.00
N LEU A 537 2.33 -7.35 10.13
CA LEU A 537 2.54 -7.94 8.81
C LEU A 537 3.06 -9.37 8.94
N SER A 538 2.14 -10.32 8.81
CA SER A 538 2.41 -11.75 8.98
C SER A 538 2.85 -12.44 7.68
N ARG A 539 2.50 -11.87 6.52
CA ARG A 539 2.63 -12.51 5.20
C ARG A 539 2.83 -11.49 4.09
N ILE A 540 3.80 -11.76 3.22
CA ILE A 540 3.93 -11.09 1.92
C ILE A 540 4.05 -12.13 0.81
N ASN A 541 3.14 -12.11 -0.16
CA ASN A 541 3.25 -12.91 -1.37
C ASN A 541 4.11 -12.13 -2.38
N MET A 542 5.19 -12.72 -2.89
CA MET A 542 6.09 -12.13 -3.89
C MET A 542 6.17 -13.00 -5.15
N PRO A 543 6.09 -12.42 -6.36
CA PRO A 543 6.14 -13.17 -7.61
C PRO A 543 7.57 -13.52 -8.05
N ASP A 544 7.67 -14.48 -8.95
CA ASP A 544 8.88 -14.84 -9.70
C ASP A 544 9.47 -13.69 -10.54
N THR A 545 8.67 -12.66 -10.83
CA THR A 545 9.13 -11.46 -11.54
C THR A 545 10.09 -10.60 -10.73
N VAL A 546 10.08 -10.66 -9.39
CA VAL A 546 10.99 -9.86 -8.54
C VAL A 546 12.45 -10.29 -8.74
N LYS A 547 13.32 -9.32 -9.05
CA LYS A 547 14.77 -9.46 -9.27
C LYS A 547 15.61 -8.56 -8.34
N SER A 548 14.99 -7.64 -7.60
CA SER A 548 15.66 -6.74 -6.65
C SER A 548 14.71 -6.37 -5.50
N ILE A 549 15.25 -6.36 -4.28
CA ILE A 549 14.58 -5.95 -3.05
C ILE A 549 15.61 -5.13 -2.26
N GLY A 550 15.25 -3.91 -1.86
CA GLY A 550 16.11 -3.04 -1.04
C GLY A 550 16.32 -3.58 0.37
N THR A 551 17.18 -2.94 1.16
CA THR A 551 17.37 -3.34 2.57
C THR A 551 16.08 -3.13 3.37
N ASP A 552 15.91 -3.91 4.42
CA ASP A 552 14.93 -3.66 5.49
C ASP A 552 13.47 -3.61 5.02
N ALA A 553 13.19 -4.15 3.83
CA ALA A 553 11.91 -3.99 3.12
C ALA A 553 10.68 -4.54 3.87
N VAL A 554 10.88 -5.33 4.94
CA VAL A 554 9.85 -5.85 5.87
C VAL A 554 10.32 -5.81 7.33
N TRP A 555 11.26 -4.93 7.69
CA TRP A 555 11.81 -4.80 9.05
C TRP A 555 10.80 -4.19 10.04
N CYS A 556 10.78 -4.67 11.28
CA CYS A 556 9.82 -4.27 12.31
C CYS A 556 10.45 -3.79 13.63
N GLY A 557 11.73 -3.38 13.63
CA GLY A 557 12.43 -2.84 14.80
C GLY A 557 12.16 -1.34 15.05
N TYR A 558 12.98 -0.73 15.92
CA TYR A 558 13.01 0.72 16.16
C TYR A 558 14.47 1.21 16.02
N TYR A 559 14.69 2.38 15.41
CA TYR A 559 16.04 2.93 15.17
C TYR A 559 16.88 3.19 16.44
N TRP A 560 16.27 3.24 17.63
CA TRP A 560 16.87 3.83 18.83
C TRP A 560 17.02 2.89 20.04
N SER A 561 16.63 1.61 19.95
CA SER A 561 16.47 0.79 21.17
C SER A 561 16.76 -0.71 21.07
N ASP A 562 17.22 -1.25 19.92
CA ASP A 562 17.61 -2.66 19.82
C ASP A 562 18.65 -2.88 18.72
N SER A 563 19.60 -3.78 18.95
CA SER A 563 20.52 -4.30 17.93
C SER A 563 19.93 -5.48 17.15
N SER A 564 18.80 -6.05 17.60
CA SER A 564 18.10 -7.13 16.91
C SER A 564 17.29 -6.64 15.71
N HIS A 565 17.56 -7.22 14.53
CA HIS A 565 16.75 -7.00 13.33
C HIS A 565 15.51 -7.91 13.36
N ALA A 566 14.45 -7.44 14.01
CA ALA A 566 13.19 -8.16 14.13
C ALA A 566 12.40 -8.23 12.80
N TYR A 567 11.98 -9.44 12.41
CA TYR A 567 11.13 -9.72 11.25
C TYR A 567 9.96 -10.63 11.63
N PHE A 568 8.74 -10.07 11.70
CA PHE A 568 7.52 -10.85 11.99
C PHE A 568 6.85 -11.43 10.73
N CYS A 569 7.28 -11.01 9.55
CA CYS A 569 6.68 -11.39 8.26
C CYS A 569 7.26 -12.69 7.69
N LYS A 570 6.41 -13.59 7.20
CA LYS A 570 6.81 -14.71 6.34
C LYS A 570 6.70 -14.34 4.86
N ILE A 571 7.81 -14.46 4.13
CA ILE A 571 7.86 -14.26 2.66
C ILE A 571 7.36 -15.52 1.95
N HIS A 572 6.25 -15.41 1.22
CA HIS A 572 5.68 -16.47 0.39
C HIS A 572 6.06 -16.23 -1.07
N ALA A 573 6.91 -17.08 -1.65
CA ALA A 573 7.40 -16.89 -3.02
C ALA A 573 7.67 -18.22 -3.76
N PRO A 574 7.76 -18.21 -5.11
CA PRO A 574 8.21 -19.37 -5.89
C PRO A 574 9.60 -19.86 -5.50
N TYR A 575 9.83 -21.18 -5.60
CA TYR A 575 11.13 -21.78 -5.30
C TYR A 575 12.24 -21.24 -6.21
N GLY A 576 13.41 -20.94 -5.63
CA GLY A 576 14.54 -20.37 -6.37
C GLY A 576 14.37 -18.91 -6.82
N SER A 577 13.26 -18.25 -6.49
CA SER A 577 13.06 -16.83 -6.77
C SER A 577 14.02 -15.94 -5.96
N TYR A 578 14.24 -14.71 -6.44
CA TYR A 578 15.05 -13.70 -5.73
C TYR A 578 14.53 -13.44 -4.32
N ALA A 579 13.20 -13.45 -4.12
CA ALA A 579 12.58 -13.28 -2.80
C ALA A 579 13.00 -14.37 -1.79
N VAL A 580 13.15 -15.62 -2.22
CA VAL A 580 13.67 -16.71 -1.36
C VAL A 580 15.16 -16.51 -1.06
N THR A 581 15.95 -16.05 -2.04
CA THR A 581 17.38 -15.73 -1.83
C THR A 581 17.57 -14.56 -0.86
N TYR A 582 16.76 -13.50 -1.01
CA TYR A 582 16.72 -12.35 -0.09
C TYR A 582 16.30 -12.77 1.31
N ALA A 583 15.26 -13.59 1.44
CA ALA A 583 14.80 -14.09 2.75
C ALA A 583 15.91 -14.86 3.47
N LYS A 584 16.58 -15.78 2.77
CA LYS A 584 17.74 -16.53 3.30
C LYS A 584 18.90 -15.61 3.70
N LYS A 585 19.27 -14.63 2.87
CA LYS A 585 20.39 -13.71 3.15
C LYS A 585 20.16 -12.91 4.43
N ASN A 586 18.92 -12.48 4.69
CA ASN A 586 18.58 -11.58 5.80
C ASN A 586 17.92 -12.32 7.00
N ASN A 587 17.99 -13.65 7.05
CA ASN A 587 17.38 -14.49 8.08
C ASN A 587 15.86 -14.28 8.29
N ILE A 588 15.12 -13.97 7.23
CA ILE A 588 13.67 -13.74 7.25
C ILE A 588 12.95 -15.08 7.03
N SER A 589 11.87 -15.33 7.76
CA SER A 589 11.04 -16.53 7.56
C SER A 589 10.45 -16.56 6.15
N TYR A 590 10.42 -17.74 5.51
CA TYR A 590 9.85 -17.89 4.17
C TYR A 590 9.08 -19.21 4.00
N ALA A 591 8.27 -19.27 2.93
CA ALA A 591 7.71 -20.50 2.41
C ALA A 591 7.76 -20.51 0.88
N CYS A 592 8.07 -21.68 0.31
CA CYS A 592 8.14 -21.89 -1.15
C CYS A 592 6.77 -22.31 -1.71
N ASN A 593 6.43 -21.84 -2.90
CA ASN A 593 5.24 -22.34 -3.61
C ASN A 593 5.46 -23.81 -4.01
N ILE A 594 4.61 -24.72 -3.54
CA ILE A 594 4.64 -26.14 -3.91
C ILE A 594 4.00 -26.39 -5.27
N SER A 595 3.26 -25.42 -5.82
CA SER A 595 2.52 -25.58 -7.08
C SER A 595 3.43 -25.84 -8.29
N ASP A 596 4.71 -25.48 -8.16
CA ASP A 596 5.76 -25.66 -9.17
C ASP A 596 6.53 -27.00 -9.01
N ALA A 597 6.09 -27.89 -8.12
CA ALA A 597 6.75 -29.17 -7.84
C ALA A 597 6.43 -30.26 -8.88
N ALA A 598 7.45 -30.99 -9.30
CA ALA A 598 7.32 -32.16 -10.16
C ALA A 598 6.74 -33.35 -9.37
N ILE A 599 5.67 -33.96 -9.89
CA ILE A 599 4.97 -35.08 -9.24
C ILE A 599 5.18 -36.39 -10.01
N THR A 600 5.58 -37.43 -9.28
CA THR A 600 5.74 -38.80 -9.80
C THR A 600 5.07 -39.83 -8.88
N GLY A 601 5.05 -41.11 -9.26
CA GLY A 601 4.44 -42.20 -8.48
C GLY A 601 2.92 -42.37 -8.63
N ILE A 602 2.23 -41.35 -9.16
CA ILE A 602 0.80 -41.42 -9.49
C ILE A 602 0.60 -42.02 -10.89
N LYS A 603 -0.17 -43.11 -10.99
CA LYS A 603 -0.58 -43.74 -12.26
C LYS A 603 -1.86 -43.07 -12.79
N LYS A 604 -2.00 -43.02 -14.12
CA LYS A 604 -3.24 -42.54 -14.78
C LYS A 604 -4.48 -43.35 -14.39
N THR A 605 -4.29 -44.65 -14.13
CA THR A 605 -5.37 -45.61 -13.80
C THR A 605 -4.94 -46.57 -12.69
N TYR A 606 -5.87 -46.89 -11.79
CA TYR A 606 -5.75 -47.90 -10.73
C TYR A 606 -6.97 -48.84 -10.74
N THR A 607 -6.76 -50.14 -10.55
CA THR A 607 -7.86 -51.10 -10.39
C THR A 607 -8.46 -50.99 -8.98
N TYR A 608 -9.79 -51.00 -8.86
CA TYR A 608 -10.48 -50.98 -7.58
C TYR A 608 -10.21 -52.26 -6.76
N THR A 609 -9.66 -52.12 -5.55
CA THR A 609 -9.25 -53.24 -4.68
C THR A 609 -10.30 -53.62 -3.62
N GLY A 610 -11.49 -53.02 -3.64
CA GLY A 610 -12.47 -53.14 -2.55
C GLY A 610 -12.24 -52.19 -1.37
N SER A 611 -11.38 -51.17 -1.54
CA SER A 611 -11.00 -50.19 -0.51
C SER A 611 -10.75 -48.81 -1.11
N ASP A 612 -10.63 -47.78 -0.26
CA ASP A 612 -10.11 -46.46 -0.66
C ASP A 612 -8.78 -46.59 -1.43
N ILE A 613 -8.69 -46.01 -2.63
CA ILE A 613 -7.45 -45.94 -3.41
C ILE A 613 -6.71 -44.64 -3.02
N LYS A 614 -5.54 -44.76 -2.40
CA LYS A 614 -4.74 -43.62 -1.89
C LYS A 614 -3.30 -43.68 -2.40
N PRO A 615 -3.06 -43.33 -3.68
CA PRO A 615 -1.72 -43.40 -4.25
C PRO A 615 -0.83 -42.28 -3.71
N VAL A 616 0.30 -42.64 -3.12
CA VAL A 616 1.24 -41.70 -2.52
C VAL A 616 2.10 -41.06 -3.62
N PRO A 617 2.08 -39.72 -3.79
CA PRO A 617 2.95 -39.04 -4.73
C PRO A 617 4.40 -39.02 -4.22
N THR A 618 5.37 -39.03 -5.13
CA THR A 618 6.69 -38.46 -4.87
C THR A 618 6.70 -37.04 -5.40
N VAL A 619 6.94 -36.09 -4.51
CA VAL A 619 6.94 -34.64 -4.76
C VAL A 619 8.39 -34.14 -4.74
N THR A 620 8.81 -33.46 -5.80
CA THR A 620 10.17 -32.92 -5.92
C THR A 620 10.11 -31.46 -6.37
N LEU A 621 10.77 -30.56 -5.63
CA LEU A 621 10.85 -29.14 -5.94
C LEU A 621 12.32 -28.75 -6.18
N GLY A 622 12.64 -28.34 -7.41
CA GLY A 622 14.03 -28.28 -7.87
C GLY A 622 14.68 -29.66 -7.83
N LYS A 623 15.81 -29.79 -7.11
CA LYS A 623 16.47 -31.08 -6.85
C LYS A 623 16.04 -31.74 -5.53
N ALA A 624 15.21 -31.09 -4.71
CA ALA A 624 14.86 -31.57 -3.37
C ALA A 624 13.55 -32.39 -3.38
N LYS A 625 13.62 -33.63 -2.88
CA LYS A 625 12.44 -34.48 -2.64
C LYS A 625 11.79 -34.08 -1.30
N LEU A 626 10.49 -33.80 -1.32
CA LEU A 626 9.75 -33.30 -0.16
C LEU A 626 9.13 -34.43 0.68
N SER A 627 8.99 -34.18 1.98
CA SER A 627 8.41 -35.07 2.98
C SER A 627 6.88 -34.92 3.07
N GLY A 628 6.15 -36.00 2.75
CA GLY A 628 4.68 -36.07 2.86
C GLY A 628 4.14 -36.19 4.30
N ILE A 629 4.87 -35.63 5.26
CA ILE A 629 4.53 -35.52 6.69
C ILE A 629 4.86 -34.10 7.19
N ASN A 630 5.98 -33.51 6.73
CA ASN A 630 6.48 -32.23 7.22
C ASN A 630 6.32 -31.07 6.21
N ASP A 631 6.36 -31.35 4.91
CA ASP A 631 6.43 -30.36 3.84
C ASP A 631 5.10 -30.24 3.06
N TYR A 632 4.30 -31.31 3.08
CA TYR A 632 2.94 -31.34 2.51
C TYR A 632 2.12 -32.48 3.09
N HIS A 633 0.80 -32.35 2.98
CA HIS A 633 -0.16 -33.43 3.19
C HIS A 633 -0.96 -33.70 1.90
N VAL A 634 -1.57 -34.89 1.83
CA VAL A 634 -2.31 -35.35 0.65
C VAL A 634 -3.76 -35.68 1.01
N THR A 635 -4.70 -34.99 0.38
CA THR A 635 -6.15 -35.25 0.51
C THR A 635 -6.72 -35.87 -0.76
N TYR A 636 -7.79 -36.64 -0.61
CA TYR A 636 -8.40 -37.43 -1.70
C TYR A 636 -9.91 -37.20 -1.76
N ARG A 637 -10.48 -37.18 -2.96
CA ARG A 637 -11.93 -37.14 -3.22
C ARG A 637 -12.31 -38.18 -4.25
N ASN A 638 -13.54 -38.69 -4.16
CA ASN A 638 -14.15 -39.72 -5.03
C ASN A 638 -13.40 -41.07 -5.12
N ASN A 639 -12.39 -41.30 -4.28
CA ASN A 639 -11.42 -42.38 -4.39
C ASN A 639 -11.89 -43.76 -3.86
N LYS A 640 -13.21 -43.99 -3.77
CA LYS A 640 -13.82 -45.15 -3.08
C LYS A 640 -14.62 -46.10 -3.99
N LYS A 641 -14.80 -45.74 -5.26
CA LYS A 641 -15.54 -46.48 -6.29
C LYS A 641 -14.83 -46.30 -7.63
N ALA A 642 -15.24 -47.04 -8.66
CA ALA A 642 -14.79 -46.77 -10.02
C ALA A 642 -15.25 -45.39 -10.53
N GLY A 643 -14.47 -44.77 -11.41
CA GLY A 643 -14.64 -43.41 -11.92
C GLY A 643 -13.45 -42.49 -11.64
N THR A 644 -13.60 -41.20 -11.92
CA THR A 644 -12.55 -40.19 -11.68
C THR A 644 -12.41 -39.86 -10.20
N ALA A 645 -11.21 -40.11 -9.66
CA ALA A 645 -10.80 -39.68 -8.33
C ALA A 645 -9.84 -38.49 -8.41
N THR A 646 -9.87 -37.64 -7.38
CA THR A 646 -9.01 -36.44 -7.29
C THR A 646 -8.08 -36.55 -6.09
N LEU A 647 -6.82 -36.17 -6.29
CA LEU A 647 -5.76 -36.06 -5.32
C LEU A 647 -5.36 -34.58 -5.21
N LYS A 648 -5.20 -34.06 -3.98
CA LYS A 648 -4.65 -32.73 -3.73
C LYS A 648 -3.43 -32.82 -2.83
N ILE A 649 -2.33 -32.24 -3.27
CA ILE A 649 -1.08 -32.07 -2.54
C ILE A 649 -1.07 -30.63 -2.02
N ILE A 650 -1.09 -30.43 -0.71
CA ILE A 650 -1.22 -29.12 -0.07
C ILE A 650 0.06 -28.88 0.73
N GLY A 651 0.76 -27.78 0.45
CA GLY A 651 2.04 -27.48 1.09
C GLY A 651 1.88 -26.98 2.53
N ASP A 652 2.76 -27.45 3.42
CA ASP A 652 2.75 -27.16 4.86
C ASP A 652 4.07 -26.53 5.33
N ASN A 653 4.08 -25.89 6.50
CA ASN A 653 5.24 -25.33 7.22
C ASN A 653 6.12 -24.33 6.41
N HIS A 654 7.02 -24.87 5.59
CA HIS A 654 7.94 -24.15 4.70
C HIS A 654 7.46 -24.13 3.24
N PHE A 655 6.27 -24.64 2.98
CA PHE A 655 5.63 -24.68 1.67
C PHE A 655 4.20 -24.13 1.74
N TYR A 656 3.67 -23.71 0.59
CA TYR A 656 2.29 -23.26 0.44
C TYR A 656 1.77 -23.52 -0.98
N GLY A 657 0.47 -23.34 -1.21
CA GLY A 657 -0.15 -23.62 -2.51
C GLY A 657 -0.71 -25.04 -2.58
N THR A 658 -1.17 -25.45 -3.76
CA THR A 658 -1.85 -26.75 -3.93
C THR A 658 -1.76 -27.28 -5.36
N ILE A 659 -1.17 -28.46 -5.54
CA ILE A 659 -1.27 -29.21 -6.79
C ILE A 659 -2.53 -30.09 -6.72
N THR A 660 -3.35 -30.07 -7.77
CA THR A 660 -4.53 -30.94 -7.92
C THR A 660 -4.33 -31.88 -9.11
N LEU A 661 -4.44 -33.19 -8.88
CA LEU A 661 -4.30 -34.23 -9.89
C LEU A 661 -5.55 -35.11 -9.93
N ASN A 662 -5.88 -35.66 -11.10
CA ASN A 662 -6.96 -36.64 -11.27
C ASN A 662 -6.38 -37.99 -11.71
N PHE A 663 -6.94 -39.08 -11.19
CA PHE A 663 -6.63 -40.45 -11.59
C PHE A 663 -7.91 -41.27 -11.76
N GLN A 664 -7.90 -42.24 -12.67
CA GLN A 664 -9.04 -43.12 -12.90
C GLN A 664 -8.99 -44.34 -11.97
N ILE A 665 -10.14 -44.73 -11.44
CA ILE A 665 -10.33 -46.02 -10.79
C ILE A 665 -11.18 -46.89 -11.73
N THR A 666 -10.62 -48.00 -12.21
CA THR A 666 -11.36 -48.98 -13.02
C THR A 666 -11.99 -50.07 -12.14
N PRO A 667 -13.13 -50.68 -12.55
CA PRO A 667 -13.64 -51.87 -11.90
C PRO A 667 -12.60 -53.01 -11.89
N ALA A 668 -12.64 -53.86 -10.86
CA ALA A 668 -11.88 -55.10 -10.88
C ALA A 668 -12.42 -56.05 -11.96
N ALA A 669 -11.52 -56.69 -12.71
CA ALA A 669 -11.90 -57.70 -13.69
C ALA A 669 -12.62 -58.86 -12.99
N THR A 670 -13.86 -59.14 -13.39
CA THR A 670 -14.70 -60.17 -12.80
C THR A 670 -14.17 -61.58 -13.14
N PRO A 671 -13.82 -62.42 -12.15
CA PRO A 671 -13.51 -63.81 -12.42
C PRO A 671 -14.75 -64.54 -12.96
N LYS A 672 -14.63 -65.24 -14.10
CA LYS A 672 -15.73 -66.06 -14.63
C LYS A 672 -16.15 -67.11 -13.58
N PRO A 673 -17.46 -67.30 -13.30
CA PRO A 673 -17.91 -68.33 -12.37
C PRO A 673 -17.56 -69.74 -12.90
N GLN A 674 -16.69 -70.46 -12.21
CA GLN A 674 -16.54 -71.91 -12.41
C GLN A 674 -17.44 -72.68 -11.46
N THR A 675 -18.11 -73.72 -11.97
CA THR A 675 -18.94 -74.63 -11.18
C THR A 675 -18.10 -75.38 -10.15
N ALA A 676 -18.55 -75.39 -8.90
CA ALA A 676 -17.77 -75.85 -7.76
C ALA A 676 -17.60 -77.38 -7.74
N LYS A 677 -16.44 -77.87 -8.19
CA LYS A 677 -16.12 -79.30 -8.24
C LYS A 677 -16.03 -79.90 -6.83
N THR A 678 -16.61 -81.10 -6.65
CA THR A 678 -16.58 -81.85 -5.39
C THR A 678 -15.83 -83.17 -5.53
N PHE A 679 -15.11 -83.58 -4.48
CA PHE A 679 -14.44 -84.89 -4.40
C PHE A 679 -14.57 -85.49 -2.98
N ARG A 680 -14.00 -86.68 -2.75
CA ARG A 680 -14.12 -87.44 -1.49
C ARG A 680 -12.81 -88.14 -1.13
N ASP A 681 -12.56 -88.31 0.16
CA ASP A 681 -11.54 -89.24 0.69
C ASP A 681 -12.22 -90.45 1.39
N ALA A 682 -11.46 -91.20 2.21
CA ALA A 682 -11.99 -92.33 2.97
C ALA A 682 -13.04 -91.94 4.03
N TYR A 683 -13.08 -90.68 4.47
CA TYR A 683 -13.82 -90.22 5.64
C TYR A 683 -14.79 -89.06 5.36
N ASN A 684 -14.54 -88.23 4.34
CA ASN A 684 -15.27 -86.98 4.08
C ASN A 684 -15.50 -86.72 2.58
N VAL A 685 -16.44 -85.81 2.31
CA VAL A 685 -16.68 -85.15 1.02
C VAL A 685 -16.22 -83.70 1.12
N TYR A 686 -15.62 -83.17 0.05
CA TYR A 686 -15.09 -81.81 -0.04
C TYR A 686 -15.64 -81.07 -1.27
N THR A 687 -15.69 -79.74 -1.17
CA THR A 687 -15.97 -78.83 -2.29
C THR A 687 -14.76 -77.92 -2.49
N VAL A 688 -14.26 -77.82 -3.74
CA VAL A 688 -13.20 -76.88 -4.12
C VAL A 688 -13.74 -75.45 -4.10
N ASN A 689 -12.96 -74.50 -3.57
CA ASN A 689 -13.32 -73.09 -3.58
C ASN A 689 -13.30 -72.49 -5.01
N THR A 690 -13.96 -71.35 -5.20
CA THR A 690 -14.08 -70.69 -6.52
C THR A 690 -12.75 -70.27 -7.15
N THR A 691 -11.65 -70.24 -6.40
CA THR A 691 -10.29 -69.95 -6.90
C THR A 691 -9.44 -71.19 -7.14
N GLY A 692 -9.93 -72.41 -6.88
CA GLY A 692 -9.18 -73.65 -7.09
C GLY A 692 -7.99 -73.87 -6.16
N THR A 693 -7.91 -73.14 -5.04
CA THR A 693 -6.74 -73.10 -4.12
C THR A 693 -6.94 -73.85 -2.81
N SER A 694 -8.19 -74.02 -2.34
CA SER A 694 -8.51 -74.67 -1.08
C SER A 694 -9.85 -75.38 -1.14
N VAL A 695 -10.19 -76.14 -0.09
CA VAL A 695 -11.46 -76.87 0.01
C VAL A 695 -12.22 -76.57 1.30
N ALA A 696 -13.55 -76.65 1.19
CA ALA A 696 -14.46 -76.75 2.32
C ALA A 696 -14.89 -78.22 2.51
N LEU A 697 -14.89 -78.71 3.75
CA LEU A 697 -15.43 -80.03 4.10
C LEU A 697 -16.96 -79.97 4.02
N LYS A 698 -17.55 -80.69 3.05
CA LYS A 698 -19.00 -80.72 2.76
C LYS A 698 -19.78 -81.65 3.69
N GLY A 699 -19.16 -82.72 4.19
CA GLY A 699 -19.71 -83.61 5.22
C GLY A 699 -18.91 -84.92 5.33
N PRO A 700 -19.22 -85.79 6.31
CA PRO A 700 -18.62 -87.11 6.42
C PRO A 700 -19.15 -88.06 5.34
N ARG A 701 -18.39 -89.12 5.01
CA ARG A 701 -18.80 -90.17 4.07
C ARG A 701 -19.86 -91.13 4.63
N SER A 702 -20.11 -91.08 5.94
CA SER A 702 -21.15 -91.84 6.65
C SER A 702 -21.81 -90.98 7.73
N ARG A 703 -23.11 -91.16 7.96
CA ARG A 703 -23.83 -90.50 9.06
C ARG A 703 -23.58 -91.14 10.43
N ASN A 704 -22.99 -92.34 10.46
CA ASN A 704 -22.67 -93.08 11.68
C ASN A 704 -21.26 -92.77 12.24
N THR A 705 -20.55 -91.78 11.70
CA THR A 705 -19.22 -91.37 12.18
C THR A 705 -19.21 -90.97 13.65
N VAL A 706 -18.42 -91.68 14.46
CA VAL A 706 -18.28 -91.45 15.91
C VAL A 706 -17.32 -90.28 16.24
N THR A 707 -16.30 -90.04 15.42
CA THR A 707 -15.32 -88.94 15.60
C THR A 707 -15.03 -88.28 14.27
N ALA A 708 -15.12 -86.95 14.20
CA ALA A 708 -14.89 -86.21 12.95
C ALA A 708 -13.39 -86.15 12.62
N LYS A 709 -12.94 -86.99 11.67
CA LYS A 709 -11.58 -86.99 11.11
C LYS A 709 -11.44 -85.83 10.10
N ILE A 710 -11.04 -84.64 10.56
CA ILE A 710 -10.84 -83.44 9.72
C ILE A 710 -9.34 -83.24 9.47
N PRO A 711 -8.81 -83.50 8.26
CA PRO A 711 -7.39 -83.30 7.97
C PRO A 711 -7.07 -81.84 7.63
N ALA A 712 -5.81 -81.43 7.81
CA ALA A 712 -5.37 -80.06 7.50
C ALA A 712 -5.18 -79.82 5.98
N THR A 713 -4.93 -80.88 5.23
CA THR A 713 -4.78 -80.95 3.77
C THR A 713 -5.40 -82.24 3.24
N VAL A 714 -5.76 -82.27 1.96
CA VAL A 714 -6.26 -83.48 1.28
C VAL A 714 -5.79 -83.49 -0.18
N LYS A 715 -5.55 -84.67 -0.75
CA LYS A 715 -5.13 -84.84 -2.15
C LYS A 715 -6.30 -85.28 -3.03
N ALA A 716 -6.39 -84.75 -4.25
CA ALA A 716 -7.27 -85.22 -5.31
C ALA A 716 -6.70 -84.86 -6.68
N ASN A 717 -6.71 -85.82 -7.62
CA ASN A 717 -6.20 -85.68 -8.99
C ASN A 717 -4.78 -85.07 -9.01
N GLY A 718 -3.83 -85.70 -8.29
CA GLY A 718 -2.45 -85.24 -8.11
C GLY A 718 -2.27 -84.01 -7.21
N LYS A 719 -3.26 -83.11 -7.15
CA LYS A 719 -3.16 -81.82 -6.44
C LYS A 719 -3.46 -81.94 -4.95
N THR A 720 -2.66 -81.25 -4.13
CA THR A 720 -2.88 -81.10 -2.68
C THR A 720 -3.64 -79.80 -2.40
N TYR A 721 -4.74 -79.89 -1.65
CA TYR A 721 -5.56 -78.76 -1.22
C TYR A 721 -5.43 -78.55 0.29
N LYS A 722 -5.47 -77.28 0.75
CA LYS A 722 -5.64 -76.95 2.17
C LYS A 722 -7.12 -77.02 2.53
N VAL A 723 -7.48 -77.68 3.63
CA VAL A 723 -8.87 -77.68 4.13
C VAL A 723 -9.07 -76.43 4.99
N THR A 724 -9.84 -75.46 4.49
CA THR A 724 -9.93 -74.11 5.09
C THR A 724 -11.28 -73.80 5.72
N ALA A 725 -12.32 -74.59 5.47
CA ALA A 725 -13.65 -74.36 6.01
C ALA A 725 -14.38 -75.68 6.29
N ILE A 726 -15.36 -75.64 7.19
CA ILE A 726 -16.42 -76.64 7.30
C ILE A 726 -17.69 -76.03 6.71
N ALA A 727 -18.34 -76.71 5.77
CA ALA A 727 -19.52 -76.19 5.08
C ALA A 727 -20.75 -76.08 5.99
N ALA A 728 -21.77 -75.37 5.52
CA ALA A 728 -23.07 -75.34 6.19
C ALA A 728 -23.68 -76.76 6.23
N ASN A 729 -24.31 -77.10 7.36
CA ASN A 729 -24.94 -78.39 7.65
C ASN A 729 -24.02 -79.65 7.55
N ALA A 730 -22.69 -79.51 7.45
CA ALA A 730 -21.79 -80.60 7.07
C ALA A 730 -21.92 -81.92 7.88
N PHE A 731 -22.03 -81.81 9.21
CA PHE A 731 -22.27 -82.93 10.13
C PHE A 731 -23.68 -82.90 10.75
N LYS A 732 -24.61 -82.08 10.21
CA LYS A 732 -25.95 -81.93 10.77
C LYS A 732 -26.66 -83.28 10.94
N ASN A 733 -27.24 -83.51 12.12
CA ASN A 733 -27.90 -84.74 12.54
C ASN A 733 -27.02 -86.01 12.52
N CYS A 734 -25.68 -85.89 12.61
CA CYS A 734 -24.81 -87.05 12.86
C CYS A 734 -24.94 -87.50 14.33
N LYS A 735 -26.06 -88.17 14.67
CA LYS A 735 -26.45 -88.53 16.04
C LYS A 735 -25.41 -89.35 16.82
N ASN A 736 -24.55 -90.10 16.13
CA ASN A 736 -23.51 -90.95 16.73
C ASN A 736 -22.16 -90.24 16.98
N LEU A 737 -22.01 -88.99 16.51
CA LEU A 737 -20.77 -88.20 16.64
C LEU A 737 -20.54 -87.81 18.10
N LYS A 738 -19.52 -88.37 18.75
CA LYS A 738 -19.15 -88.13 20.16
C LYS A 738 -18.09 -87.03 20.34
N GLN A 739 -17.19 -86.85 19.38
CA GLN A 739 -16.07 -85.89 19.45
C GLN A 739 -15.76 -85.20 18.12
N VAL A 740 -15.39 -83.92 18.19
CA VAL A 740 -14.92 -83.12 17.06
C VAL A 740 -13.67 -82.32 17.41
N THR A 741 -12.64 -82.40 16.57
CA THR A 741 -11.46 -81.52 16.63
C THR A 741 -11.34 -80.73 15.32
N ILE A 742 -11.41 -79.40 15.42
CA ILE A 742 -11.35 -78.46 14.30
C ILE A 742 -10.00 -77.73 14.38
N SER A 743 -8.99 -78.25 13.71
CA SER A 743 -7.59 -77.77 13.78
C SER A 743 -7.01 -77.51 12.38
N GLY A 744 -5.69 -77.37 12.27
CA GLY A 744 -5.01 -77.15 11.00
C GLY A 744 -5.38 -75.82 10.34
N ASN A 745 -5.77 -75.86 9.07
CA ASN A 745 -5.97 -74.67 8.22
C ASN A 745 -7.37 -74.05 8.32
N ILE A 746 -8.29 -74.60 9.12
CA ILE A 746 -9.68 -74.13 9.19
C ILE A 746 -9.79 -72.69 9.72
N THR A 747 -10.42 -71.81 8.94
CA THR A 747 -10.74 -70.42 9.33
C THR A 747 -12.22 -70.21 9.62
N SER A 748 -13.11 -71.07 9.13
CA SER A 748 -14.57 -70.89 9.27
C SER A 748 -15.34 -72.19 9.48
N ILE A 749 -16.40 -72.09 10.28
CA ILE A 749 -17.38 -73.15 10.52
C ILE A 749 -18.74 -72.67 10.00
N GLY A 750 -19.37 -73.40 9.09
CA GLY A 750 -20.61 -73.01 8.43
C GLY A 750 -21.86 -73.02 9.33
N ALA A 751 -22.94 -72.42 8.84
CA ALA A 751 -24.23 -72.40 9.53
C ALA A 751 -24.77 -73.84 9.71
N GLY A 752 -25.26 -74.17 10.90
CA GLY A 752 -25.76 -75.50 11.25
C GLY A 752 -24.75 -76.65 11.13
N ALA A 753 -23.44 -76.37 11.02
CA ALA A 753 -22.41 -77.37 10.67
C ALA A 753 -22.42 -78.65 11.52
N PHE A 754 -22.76 -78.57 12.81
CA PHE A 754 -22.92 -79.71 13.72
C PHE A 754 -24.31 -79.73 14.38
N GLN A 755 -25.31 -79.06 13.79
CA GLN A 755 -26.65 -78.97 14.39
C GLN A 755 -27.23 -80.38 14.62
N GLY A 756 -27.78 -80.66 15.80
CA GLY A 756 -28.43 -81.94 16.09
C GLY A 756 -27.49 -83.14 16.23
N CYS A 757 -26.18 -82.92 16.42
CA CYS A 757 -25.25 -83.97 16.84
C CYS A 757 -25.49 -84.31 18.33
N THR A 758 -26.58 -85.02 18.61
CA THR A 758 -27.10 -85.21 19.97
C THR A 758 -26.12 -85.88 20.94
N SER A 759 -25.26 -86.79 20.45
CA SER A 759 -24.24 -87.48 21.27
C SER A 759 -22.92 -86.73 21.42
N LEU A 760 -22.77 -85.53 20.84
CA LEU A 760 -21.51 -84.80 20.82
C LEU A 760 -21.16 -84.30 22.23
N ARG A 761 -20.13 -84.90 22.85
CA ARG A 761 -19.67 -84.59 24.20
C ARG A 761 -18.56 -83.54 24.22
N THR A 762 -17.62 -83.63 23.27
CA THR A 762 -16.40 -82.81 23.26
C THR A 762 -16.13 -82.13 21.91
N VAL A 763 -15.82 -80.83 21.96
CA VAL A 763 -15.46 -80.01 20.79
C VAL A 763 -14.17 -79.22 21.05
N LYS A 764 -13.21 -79.26 20.13
CA LYS A 764 -12.00 -78.43 20.17
C LYS A 764 -11.92 -77.54 18.92
N ILE A 765 -11.88 -76.22 19.07
CA ILE A 765 -11.81 -75.21 18.01
C ILE A 765 -10.44 -74.54 18.04
N GLY A 766 -9.66 -74.70 16.96
CA GLY A 766 -8.29 -74.23 16.85
C GLY A 766 -8.12 -72.71 16.69
N SER A 767 -6.87 -72.25 16.83
CA SER A 767 -6.52 -70.82 16.93
C SER A 767 -6.75 -69.99 15.66
N ARG A 768 -6.86 -70.62 14.48
CA ARG A 768 -7.04 -69.93 13.19
C ARG A 768 -8.48 -69.55 12.87
N VAL A 769 -9.48 -70.15 13.53
CA VAL A 769 -10.91 -69.93 13.24
C VAL A 769 -11.31 -68.49 13.55
N SER A 770 -11.78 -67.74 12.55
CA SER A 770 -12.24 -66.36 12.67
C SER A 770 -13.76 -66.21 12.55
N ALA A 771 -14.47 -67.23 12.06
CA ALA A 771 -15.93 -67.21 11.93
C ALA A 771 -16.62 -68.53 12.33
N ILE A 772 -17.79 -68.42 12.96
CA ILE A 772 -18.68 -69.54 13.32
C ILE A 772 -20.11 -69.18 12.92
N GLY A 773 -20.75 -70.01 12.09
CA GLY A 773 -22.05 -69.73 11.51
C GLY A 773 -23.24 -69.91 12.45
N THR A 774 -24.38 -69.34 12.05
CA THR A 774 -25.67 -69.45 12.74
C THR A 774 -26.04 -70.90 13.06
N LYS A 775 -26.48 -71.18 14.30
CA LYS A 775 -26.87 -72.53 14.79
C LYS A 775 -25.78 -73.62 14.70
N ALA A 776 -24.49 -73.28 14.57
CA ALA A 776 -23.42 -74.25 14.29
C ALA A 776 -23.33 -75.46 15.25
N PHE A 777 -23.63 -75.30 16.55
CA PHE A 777 -23.66 -76.37 17.56
C PHE A 777 -25.02 -76.45 18.29
N CYS A 778 -26.09 -75.97 17.64
CA CYS A 778 -27.44 -76.01 18.19
C CYS A 778 -27.94 -77.47 18.28
N ASP A 779 -28.68 -77.82 19.33
CA ASP A 779 -29.14 -79.20 19.62
C ASP A 779 -28.03 -80.26 19.84
N CYS A 780 -26.78 -79.84 20.11
CA CYS A 780 -25.70 -80.73 20.60
C CYS A 780 -25.90 -81.07 22.09
N LYS A 781 -26.99 -81.76 22.41
CA LYS A 781 -27.53 -81.89 23.78
C LYS A 781 -26.60 -82.57 24.79
N ALA A 782 -25.71 -83.47 24.37
CA ALA A 782 -24.78 -84.17 25.26
C ALA A 782 -23.47 -83.42 25.57
N LEU A 783 -23.25 -82.20 25.06
CA LEU A 783 -21.98 -81.48 25.27
C LEU A 783 -21.64 -81.30 26.75
N THR A 784 -20.40 -81.65 27.10
CA THR A 784 -19.80 -81.44 28.43
C THR A 784 -18.54 -80.58 28.36
N SER A 785 -17.82 -80.54 27.23
CA SER A 785 -16.61 -79.74 27.08
C SER A 785 -16.48 -79.10 25.70
N VAL A 786 -16.23 -77.79 25.67
CA VAL A 786 -15.88 -77.04 24.47
C VAL A 786 -14.59 -76.26 24.75
N THR A 787 -13.53 -76.52 23.99
CA THR A 787 -12.27 -75.77 24.06
C THR A 787 -12.12 -74.88 22.83
N ILE A 788 -11.90 -73.58 23.02
CA ILE A 788 -11.76 -72.59 21.95
C ILE A 788 -10.40 -71.91 22.09
N GLN A 789 -9.52 -72.08 21.11
CA GLN A 789 -8.14 -71.57 21.12
C GLN A 789 -7.96 -70.28 20.29
N THR A 790 -8.99 -69.84 19.56
CA THR A 790 -8.95 -68.64 18.73
C THR A 790 -9.24 -67.37 19.53
N GLY A 791 -8.42 -66.33 19.34
CA GLY A 791 -8.68 -64.96 19.83
C GLY A 791 -9.41 -64.06 18.82
N ARG A 792 -9.88 -64.62 17.69
CA ARG A 792 -10.30 -63.90 16.46
C ARG A 792 -11.82 -63.79 16.26
N LEU A 793 -12.64 -64.29 17.18
CA LEU A 793 -14.10 -64.25 17.05
C LEU A 793 -14.64 -62.89 17.50
N THR A 794 -15.65 -62.40 16.79
CA THR A 794 -16.36 -61.14 17.08
C THR A 794 -17.87 -61.36 17.02
N SER A 795 -18.67 -60.39 17.47
CA SER A 795 -20.12 -60.40 17.25
C SER A 795 -20.52 -60.39 15.77
N LYS A 796 -19.70 -59.80 14.89
CA LYS A 796 -19.94 -59.78 13.43
C LYS A 796 -19.58 -61.12 12.75
N SER A 797 -18.62 -61.87 13.29
CA SER A 797 -18.18 -63.16 12.74
C SER A 797 -18.74 -64.39 13.47
N SER A 798 -19.62 -64.18 14.45
CA SER A 798 -20.33 -65.23 15.18
C SER A 798 -21.82 -65.13 14.88
N GLY A 799 -22.36 -66.08 14.13
CA GLY A 799 -23.76 -66.11 13.73
C GLY A 799 -24.72 -66.36 14.90
N LYS A 800 -26.02 -66.23 14.66
CA LYS A 800 -27.03 -66.32 15.72
C LYS A 800 -27.19 -67.74 16.27
N TYR A 801 -27.48 -67.88 17.57
CA TYR A 801 -27.89 -69.16 18.19
C TYR A 801 -26.86 -70.31 18.12
N ILE A 802 -25.55 -70.02 18.07
CA ILE A 802 -24.47 -71.03 17.94
C ILE A 802 -24.62 -72.20 18.92
N PHE A 803 -24.96 -71.91 20.18
CA PHE A 803 -25.00 -72.89 21.29
C PHE A 803 -26.41 -73.12 21.87
N THR A 804 -27.47 -72.71 21.18
CA THR A 804 -28.85 -72.92 21.67
C THR A 804 -29.14 -74.42 21.86
N ARG A 805 -29.45 -74.83 23.10
CA ARG A 805 -29.62 -76.23 23.56
C ARG A 805 -28.35 -77.11 23.46
N ALA A 806 -27.18 -76.51 23.29
CA ALA A 806 -25.89 -77.18 23.44
C ALA A 806 -25.70 -77.59 24.91
N GLY A 807 -25.45 -78.87 25.16
CA GLY A 807 -25.29 -79.41 26.51
C GLY A 807 -26.56 -79.42 27.35
N GLN A 808 -27.76 -79.43 26.73
CA GLN A 808 -29.05 -79.45 27.44
C GLN A 808 -29.15 -80.56 28.49
N ASN A 809 -28.55 -81.73 28.24
CA ASN A 809 -28.58 -82.87 29.18
C ASN A 809 -27.54 -82.71 30.32
N ASN A 810 -26.69 -81.67 30.27
CA ASN A 810 -25.45 -81.54 31.03
C ASN A 810 -25.14 -80.10 31.46
N TYR A 811 -26.08 -79.14 31.44
CA TYR A 811 -25.77 -77.70 31.53
C TYR A 811 -24.83 -77.32 32.70
N LYS A 812 -25.08 -77.85 33.92
CA LYS A 812 -24.23 -77.61 35.11
C LYS A 812 -22.80 -78.20 34.99
N LYS A 813 -22.60 -79.19 34.12
CA LYS A 813 -21.32 -79.85 33.82
C LYS A 813 -20.63 -79.29 32.57
N LEU A 814 -21.36 -78.55 31.71
CA LEU A 814 -20.82 -77.98 30.48
C LEU A 814 -19.76 -76.91 30.79
N THR A 815 -18.52 -77.20 30.41
CA THR A 815 -17.37 -76.31 30.56
C THR A 815 -16.93 -75.77 29.19
N VAL A 816 -16.77 -74.45 29.08
CA VAL A 816 -16.31 -73.78 27.86
C VAL A 816 -14.98 -73.08 28.14
N LYS A 817 -13.87 -73.71 27.78
CA LYS A 817 -12.52 -73.14 27.93
C LYS A 817 -12.20 -72.21 26.76
N VAL A 818 -11.80 -70.98 27.06
CA VAL A 818 -11.52 -69.90 26.09
C VAL A 818 -10.17 -69.24 26.41
N PRO A 819 -9.53 -68.49 25.49
CA PRO A 819 -8.25 -67.85 25.78
C PRO A 819 -8.43 -66.81 26.89
N ALA A 820 -7.50 -66.74 27.86
CA ALA A 820 -7.62 -65.86 29.03
C ALA A 820 -7.89 -64.39 28.65
N SER A 821 -7.19 -63.86 27.64
CA SER A 821 -7.36 -62.50 27.08
C SER A 821 -8.70 -62.25 26.37
N ARG A 822 -9.56 -63.26 26.26
CA ARG A 822 -10.92 -63.19 25.71
C ARG A 822 -12.00 -63.66 26.69
N LEU A 823 -11.67 -64.05 27.92
CA LEU A 823 -12.62 -64.69 28.85
C LEU A 823 -13.94 -63.92 28.99
N SER A 824 -13.87 -62.65 29.36
CA SER A 824 -15.06 -61.80 29.61
C SER A 824 -15.84 -61.49 28.33
N SER A 825 -15.17 -61.28 27.20
CA SER A 825 -15.83 -60.96 25.92
C SER A 825 -16.46 -62.20 25.28
N TYR A 826 -15.81 -63.37 25.36
CA TYR A 826 -16.34 -64.63 24.86
C TYR A 826 -17.46 -65.18 25.76
N LYS A 827 -17.41 -64.97 27.08
CA LYS A 827 -18.54 -65.28 27.98
C LYS A 827 -19.80 -64.53 27.54
N LYS A 828 -19.73 -63.19 27.42
CA LYS A 828 -20.83 -62.34 26.91
C LYS A 828 -21.27 -62.76 25.51
N LEU A 829 -20.32 -62.98 24.58
CA LEU A 829 -20.60 -63.38 23.20
C LEU A 829 -21.37 -64.71 23.14
N PHE A 830 -20.85 -65.79 23.73
CA PHE A 830 -21.50 -67.10 23.59
C PHE A 830 -22.81 -67.20 24.37
N GLN A 831 -22.97 -66.49 25.49
CA GLN A 831 -24.26 -66.35 26.17
C GLN A 831 -25.29 -65.65 25.25
N SER A 832 -24.94 -64.54 24.60
CA SER A 832 -25.81 -63.91 23.59
C SER A 832 -26.09 -64.81 22.37
N GLN A 833 -25.27 -65.83 22.11
CA GLN A 833 -25.48 -66.85 21.07
C GLN A 833 -26.02 -68.18 21.61
N GLY A 834 -26.72 -68.14 22.74
CA GLY A 834 -27.55 -69.25 23.25
C GLY A 834 -26.85 -70.26 24.14
N LEU A 835 -25.60 -70.01 24.56
CA LEU A 835 -24.94 -70.80 25.61
C LEU A 835 -25.66 -70.57 26.94
N SER A 836 -26.03 -71.65 27.64
CA SER A 836 -26.72 -71.58 28.92
C SER A 836 -25.93 -70.77 29.97
N THR A 837 -26.62 -69.97 30.77
CA THR A 837 -26.05 -69.23 31.91
C THR A 837 -25.45 -70.16 32.98
N GLN A 838 -25.90 -71.42 33.04
CA GLN A 838 -25.38 -72.46 33.93
C GLN A 838 -24.04 -73.06 33.48
N ALA A 839 -23.59 -72.80 32.24
CA ALA A 839 -22.35 -73.34 31.70
C ALA A 839 -21.11 -72.57 32.21
N ARG A 840 -20.07 -73.29 32.64
CA ARG A 840 -18.84 -72.71 33.20
C ARG A 840 -17.89 -72.26 32.09
N VAL A 841 -17.86 -70.96 31.78
CA VAL A 841 -16.85 -70.37 30.88
C VAL A 841 -15.57 -70.08 31.66
N ILE A 842 -14.43 -70.64 31.25
CA ILE A 842 -13.15 -70.63 31.99
C ILE A 842 -11.94 -70.31 31.10
N LYS A 843 -10.81 -69.95 31.72
CA LYS A 843 -9.49 -69.77 31.08
C LYS A 843 -8.76 -71.11 30.85
#